data_AF-A0A173XTD6-F1
#
_entry.id   AF-A0A173XTD6-F1
#
_cell.length_a   1.000
_cell.length_b   1.000
_cell.length_c   1.000
_cell.angle_alpha   90.00
_cell.angle_beta   90.00
_cell.angle_gamma   90.00
#
_symmetry.space_group_name_H-M   'P 1'
#
loop_
_entity.id
_entity.type
_entity.pdbx_description
1 polymer ?
#
loop_
_entity_poly.entity_id
_entity_poly.type
_entity_poly.pdbx_seq_one_letter_code
_entity_poly.pdbx_strand_id
1 'polypeptide(L)'
;MPINSEMDDVIRSAGYTLAIYLLFQVIALSLQIKIFAWYKLIGTILCLLFLTILQAYRKRILEKNSETYKEARETQNNIATLQELYSGQLNKQSNAMILLDEDAVDYDLLHRKELIENISMTIKNCHPNKKFVLSLSGNWGSGKTTILNLVKKQLKECQENIIIIDDFDPWNFEDEAALLGAILDTIFQKMDINYSISKQRAWKRDLIALIFNINEATRGVNFSFLKENVNSVSKIRNQINEYMAFSDRRLVFVLDNIERLGSEKMLFLLKTVADVLNLDRVTYILSYDPRIMERLLTEQKYDMEYLKKIVQMEFCVPELDTDLKNDLMFRCVDNMLTIYGIEGEKRTEILNIIPLLTDYTQDVRDIKRFLNSIMSVLYYFSNEQCKRLATQLNICDYIIIELIKRENRELYSIIWKSAMHFVSADRETMFGYEGYLQANQEKENAEIKDFYKKLFGSEKNSRYLNLLKRIFPYVDHYVRERNSIINKDYTDEKYEQTIKKHRIYSGNYFPIYFTQRGNEHLEIQNTVEKMIELCNANSKGEANRTLTEALRKFKATEYKIMEEIQLYTNDLTQQGWEVLFDLLYDYTQVADDSLMFLKLNAKRRAIYILSLAVENVSEQFFDNFLLYMQNEYNRMNTIHSIIWHNRIENEVKEAFHYMLTSKNIFRFLWDMTNESLSGIYGYRLNRNNFEVFCTFDEIEKYVADRRPVTADEKIVVEIYEAYKNGTNDLEREVYRGEELKVKL
;
A
#
# COMPACT_ATOMS: atom_id res chain seq x y z
N MET A 1 -15.34 -18.48 -30.23
CA MET A 1 -16.20 -19.58 -29.70
C MET A 1 -15.33 -20.42 -28.78
N PRO A 2 -15.84 -20.83 -27.60
CA PRO A 2 -15.07 -21.60 -26.63
C PRO A 2 -14.61 -22.96 -27.18
N ILE A 3 -13.55 -23.51 -26.58
CA ILE A 3 -12.84 -24.75 -26.99
C ILE A 3 -13.75 -25.98 -26.91
N ASN A 4 -14.79 -25.96 -26.06
CA ASN A 4 -15.93 -26.86 -26.11
C ASN A 4 -17.17 -26.03 -26.38
N SER A 5 -17.85 -26.28 -27.49
CA SER A 5 -19.16 -25.68 -27.74
C SER A 5 -20.18 -26.76 -28.03
N GLU A 6 -21.45 -26.47 -27.78
CA GLU A 6 -22.59 -27.30 -28.18
C GLU A 6 -22.53 -27.69 -29.67
N MET A 7 -21.93 -26.85 -30.52
CA MET A 7 -21.75 -27.15 -31.94
C MET A 7 -20.84 -28.38 -32.19
N ASP A 8 -19.84 -28.64 -31.34
CA ASP A 8 -18.99 -29.83 -31.48
C ASP A 8 -19.72 -31.11 -31.13
N ASP A 9 -20.57 -31.06 -30.10
CA ASP A 9 -21.42 -32.17 -29.71
C ASP A 9 -22.50 -32.44 -30.76
N VAL A 10 -23.07 -31.38 -31.36
CA VAL A 10 -24.03 -31.50 -32.48
C VAL A 10 -23.37 -32.13 -33.70
N ILE A 11 -22.16 -31.69 -34.09
CA ILE A 11 -21.42 -32.27 -35.24
C ILE A 11 -21.09 -33.75 -34.97
N ARG A 12 -20.66 -34.09 -33.75
CA ARG A 12 -20.33 -35.46 -33.37
C ARG A 12 -21.58 -36.36 -33.35
N SER A 13 -22.68 -35.87 -32.77
CA SER A 13 -23.98 -36.56 -32.73
C SER A 13 -24.55 -36.79 -34.14
N ALA A 14 -24.49 -35.78 -35.02
CA ALA A 14 -24.89 -35.90 -36.41
C ALA A 14 -24.03 -36.93 -37.16
N GLY A 15 -22.72 -36.96 -36.90
CA GLY A 15 -21.80 -37.96 -37.45
C GLY A 15 -22.16 -39.39 -37.03
N TYR A 16 -22.41 -39.62 -35.74
CA TYR A 16 -22.84 -40.94 -35.25
C TYR A 16 -24.16 -41.38 -35.86
N THR A 17 -25.14 -40.48 -35.93
CA THR A 17 -26.45 -40.76 -36.53
C THR A 17 -26.32 -41.15 -38.00
N LEU A 18 -25.49 -40.43 -38.77
CA LEU A 18 -25.23 -40.73 -40.18
C LEU A 18 -24.42 -42.03 -40.36
N ALA A 19 -23.50 -42.35 -39.46
CA ALA A 19 -22.75 -43.61 -39.50
C ALA A 19 -23.65 -44.83 -39.23
N ILE A 20 -24.56 -44.73 -38.26
CA ILE A 20 -25.58 -45.77 -38.00
C ILE A 20 -26.52 -45.90 -39.20
N TYR A 21 -26.94 -44.78 -39.79
CA TYR A 21 -27.79 -44.79 -40.97
C TYR A 21 -27.08 -45.40 -42.20
N LEU A 22 -25.78 -45.14 -42.37
CA LEU A 22 -24.94 -45.77 -43.39
C LEU A 22 -24.84 -47.29 -43.18
N LEU A 23 -24.63 -47.73 -41.94
CA LEU A 23 -24.61 -49.16 -41.60
C LEU A 23 -25.93 -49.85 -41.97
N PHE A 24 -27.06 -49.23 -41.61
CA PHE A 24 -28.39 -49.72 -41.99
C PHE A 24 -28.58 -49.79 -43.51
N GLN A 25 -28.11 -48.77 -44.23
CA GLN A 25 -28.15 -48.72 -45.69
C GLN A 25 -27.32 -49.84 -46.33
N VAL A 26 -26.12 -50.12 -45.82
CA VAL A 26 -25.25 -51.22 -46.30
C VAL A 26 -25.91 -52.58 -46.05
N ILE A 27 -26.51 -52.78 -44.88
CA ILE A 27 -27.25 -54.01 -44.55
C ILE A 27 -28.46 -54.17 -45.49
N ALA A 28 -29.25 -53.12 -45.70
CA ALA A 28 -30.40 -53.15 -46.61
C ALA A 28 -30.02 -53.44 -48.07
N LEU A 29 -28.86 -52.94 -48.52
CA LEU A 29 -28.28 -53.25 -49.84
C LEU A 29 -27.90 -54.73 -49.93
N SER A 30 -27.26 -55.28 -48.88
CA SER A 30 -26.85 -56.71 -48.84
C SER A 30 -28.04 -57.68 -48.86
N LEU A 31 -29.19 -57.25 -48.33
CA LEU A 31 -30.43 -58.02 -48.28
C LEU A 31 -31.35 -57.81 -49.50
N GLN A 32 -30.91 -57.07 -50.53
CA GLN A 32 -31.66 -56.78 -51.77
C GLN A 32 -33.08 -56.20 -51.55
N ILE A 33 -33.27 -55.37 -50.53
CA ILE A 33 -34.57 -54.78 -50.20
C ILE A 33 -34.92 -53.68 -51.22
N LYS A 34 -36.05 -53.83 -51.96
CA LYS A 34 -36.50 -52.92 -53.04
C LYS A 34 -36.73 -51.45 -52.66
N ILE A 35 -36.77 -51.12 -51.37
CA ILE A 35 -36.97 -49.75 -50.84
C ILE A 35 -35.67 -48.92 -50.92
N PHE A 36 -34.55 -49.54 -51.28
CA PHE A 36 -33.24 -48.91 -51.32
C PHE A 36 -32.97 -48.16 -52.63
N ALA A 37 -32.46 -46.93 -52.53
CA ALA A 37 -32.09 -46.13 -53.70
C ALA A 37 -30.65 -45.61 -53.58
N TRP A 38 -29.85 -45.86 -54.62
CA TRP A 38 -28.42 -45.53 -54.65
C TRP A 38 -28.08 -44.07 -54.34
N TYR A 39 -28.96 -43.13 -54.70
CA TYR A 39 -28.78 -41.71 -54.39
C TYR A 39 -28.79 -41.41 -52.89
N LYS A 40 -29.46 -42.22 -52.05
CA LYS A 40 -29.47 -42.05 -50.59
C LYS A 40 -28.15 -42.46 -49.94
N LEU A 41 -27.44 -43.44 -50.50
CA LEU A 41 -26.12 -43.87 -50.03
C LEU A 41 -25.02 -42.90 -50.45
N ILE A 42 -25.11 -42.39 -51.68
CA ILE A 42 -24.22 -41.32 -52.14
C ILE A 42 -24.42 -40.06 -51.27
N GLY A 43 -25.67 -39.71 -50.97
CA GLY A 43 -26.00 -38.58 -50.09
C GLY A 43 -25.44 -38.71 -48.68
N THR A 44 -25.52 -39.90 -48.06
CA THR A 44 -24.97 -40.12 -46.70
C THR A 44 -23.45 -40.06 -46.66
N ILE A 45 -22.77 -40.62 -47.66
CA ILE A 45 -21.32 -40.53 -47.81
C ILE A 45 -20.88 -39.07 -47.97
N LEU A 46 -21.59 -38.29 -48.81
CA LEU A 46 -21.30 -36.87 -48.99
C LEU A 46 -21.52 -36.06 -47.71
N CYS A 47 -22.58 -36.33 -46.94
CA CYS A 47 -22.82 -35.69 -45.65
C CYS A 47 -21.73 -36.03 -44.62
N LEU A 48 -21.25 -37.28 -44.57
CA LEU A 48 -20.14 -37.68 -43.70
C LEU A 48 -18.82 -37.00 -44.11
N LEU A 49 -18.55 -36.91 -45.42
CA LEU A 49 -17.42 -36.14 -45.96
C LEU A 49 -17.51 -34.65 -45.58
N PHE A 50 -18.70 -34.05 -45.68
CA PHE A 50 -18.90 -32.67 -45.28
C PHE A 50 -18.65 -32.45 -43.78
N LEU A 51 -19.15 -33.34 -42.91
CA LEU A 51 -18.93 -33.24 -41.46
C LEU A 51 -17.46 -33.42 -41.08
N THR A 52 -16.74 -34.32 -41.74
CA THR A 52 -15.29 -34.51 -41.50
C THR A 52 -14.46 -33.31 -41.94
N ILE A 53 -14.79 -32.70 -43.08
CA ILE A 53 -14.17 -31.45 -43.54
C ILE A 53 -14.47 -30.31 -42.56
N LEU A 54 -15.71 -30.20 -42.08
CA LEU A 54 -16.13 -29.20 -41.10
C LEU A 54 -15.37 -29.35 -39.77
N GLN A 55 -15.20 -30.58 -39.27
CA GLN A 55 -14.39 -30.88 -38.08
C GLN A 55 -12.92 -30.51 -38.27
N ALA A 56 -12.33 -30.85 -39.41
CA ALA A 56 -10.94 -30.54 -39.70
C ALA A 56 -10.69 -29.02 -39.83
N TYR A 57 -11.59 -28.31 -40.49
CA TYR A 57 -11.56 -26.84 -40.60
C TYR A 57 -11.67 -26.19 -39.22
N ARG A 58 -12.60 -26.67 -38.39
CA ARG A 58 -12.79 -26.17 -37.04
C ARG A 58 -11.58 -26.42 -36.14
N LYS A 59 -10.97 -27.61 -36.20
CA LYS A 59 -9.75 -27.95 -35.46
C LYS A 59 -8.61 -26.98 -35.82
N ARG A 60 -8.41 -26.70 -37.10
CA ARG A 60 -7.40 -25.72 -37.56
C ARG A 60 -7.67 -24.30 -37.07
N ILE A 61 -8.92 -23.85 -37.08
CA ILE A 61 -9.29 -22.53 -36.53
C ILE A 61 -8.98 -22.45 -35.03
N LEU A 62 -9.32 -23.50 -34.28
CA LEU A 62 -9.06 -23.56 -32.84
C LEU A 62 -7.56 -23.59 -32.55
N GLU A 63 -6.76 -24.35 -33.30
CA GLU A 63 -5.30 -24.39 -33.15
C GLU A 63 -4.68 -23.01 -33.40
N LYS A 64 -4.98 -22.39 -34.56
CA LYS A 64 -4.45 -21.07 -34.94
C LYS A 64 -4.87 -19.96 -33.97
N ASN A 65 -6.13 -19.96 -33.56
CA ASN A 65 -6.60 -19.00 -32.57
C ASN A 65 -5.98 -19.28 -31.20
N SER A 66 -5.81 -20.54 -30.79
CA SER A 66 -5.24 -20.89 -29.49
C SER A 66 -3.79 -20.43 -29.33
N GLU A 67 -2.98 -20.51 -30.40
CA GLU A 67 -1.62 -19.97 -30.42
C GLU A 67 -1.63 -18.44 -30.30
N THR A 68 -2.49 -17.77 -31.08
CA THR A 68 -2.65 -16.30 -31.01
C THR A 68 -3.14 -15.84 -29.63
N TYR A 69 -4.07 -16.58 -28.99
CA TYR A 69 -4.56 -16.29 -27.65
C TYR A 69 -3.53 -16.63 -26.56
N LYS A 70 -2.70 -17.66 -26.74
CA LYS A 70 -1.61 -18.00 -25.82
C LYS A 70 -0.53 -16.92 -25.86
N GLU A 71 -0.07 -16.53 -27.04
CA GLU A 71 0.90 -15.45 -27.23
C GLU A 71 0.37 -14.13 -26.65
N ALA A 72 -0.89 -13.76 -26.93
CA ALA A 72 -1.52 -12.57 -26.36
C ALA A 72 -1.59 -12.62 -24.82
N ARG A 73 -1.92 -13.78 -24.24
CA ARG A 73 -2.03 -13.98 -22.78
C ARG A 73 -0.67 -13.93 -22.09
N GLU A 74 0.37 -14.51 -22.69
CA GLU A 74 1.75 -14.43 -22.18
C GLU A 74 2.29 -13.00 -22.25
N THR A 75 1.92 -12.23 -23.28
CA THR A 75 2.29 -10.80 -23.38
C THR A 75 1.54 -9.85 -22.43
N GLN A 76 0.47 -10.29 -21.75
CA GLN A 76 -0.31 -9.47 -20.81
C GLN A 76 -0.32 -9.99 -19.36
N ASN A 77 0.34 -11.12 -19.06
CA ASN A 77 0.24 -11.69 -17.73
C ASN A 77 1.12 -10.94 -16.73
N ASN A 78 0.48 -10.07 -15.94
CA ASN A 78 1.10 -9.35 -14.82
C ASN A 78 0.96 -10.09 -13.48
N ILE A 79 0.46 -11.34 -13.51
CA ILE A 79 0.34 -12.18 -12.33
C ILE A 79 1.60 -13.03 -12.19
N ALA A 80 2.15 -13.06 -10.98
CA ALA A 80 3.35 -13.79 -10.62
C ALA A 80 3.11 -14.71 -9.41
N THR A 81 3.92 -15.76 -9.33
CA THR A 81 4.00 -16.60 -8.16
C THR A 81 4.91 -15.98 -7.09
N LEU A 82 4.73 -16.40 -5.84
CA LEU A 82 5.60 -15.94 -4.75
C LEU A 82 7.06 -16.40 -4.93
N GLN A 83 7.29 -17.56 -5.58
CA GLN A 83 8.65 -18.06 -5.83
C GLN A 83 9.36 -17.22 -6.89
N GLU A 84 8.68 -16.82 -7.97
CA GLU A 84 9.24 -15.92 -8.98
C GLU A 84 9.65 -14.59 -8.34
N LEU A 85 8.78 -14.02 -7.49
CA LEU A 85 9.12 -12.80 -6.77
C LEU A 85 10.26 -13.01 -5.77
N TYR A 86 10.25 -14.10 -5.00
CA TYR A 86 11.30 -14.42 -4.03
C TYR A 86 12.68 -14.63 -4.69
N SER A 87 12.71 -15.27 -5.86
CA SER A 87 13.94 -15.56 -6.62
C SER A 87 14.40 -14.42 -7.52
N GLY A 88 13.59 -13.36 -7.68
CA GLY A 88 13.85 -12.26 -8.59
C GLY A 88 13.71 -12.64 -10.08
N GLN A 89 13.09 -13.79 -10.38
CA GLN A 89 12.91 -14.32 -11.73
C GLN A 89 11.59 -13.84 -12.36
N LEU A 90 11.35 -12.53 -12.35
CA LEU A 90 10.15 -11.95 -12.95
C LEU A 90 10.45 -11.52 -14.39
N ASN A 91 9.63 -12.00 -15.34
CA ASN A 91 9.71 -11.54 -16.72
C ASN A 91 9.50 -10.01 -16.73
N LYS A 92 10.53 -9.28 -17.15
CA LYS A 92 10.58 -7.81 -17.16
C LYS A 92 9.57 -7.23 -18.15
N GLN A 93 8.29 -7.24 -17.82
CA GLN A 93 7.33 -6.34 -18.44
C GLN A 93 7.39 -5.01 -17.68
N SER A 94 8.31 -4.15 -18.11
CA SER A 94 8.74 -2.94 -17.39
C SER A 94 7.64 -1.90 -17.12
N ASN A 95 6.43 -2.07 -17.65
CA ASN A 95 5.34 -1.10 -17.54
C ASN A 95 4.05 -1.64 -16.87
N ALA A 96 4.06 -2.85 -16.30
CA ALA A 96 2.88 -3.43 -15.66
C ALA A 96 3.06 -3.60 -14.15
N MET A 97 2.01 -3.30 -13.39
CA MET A 97 1.94 -3.62 -11.97
C MET A 97 1.87 -5.14 -11.82
N ILE A 98 2.82 -5.73 -11.09
CA ILE A 98 2.85 -7.16 -10.79
C ILE A 98 1.82 -7.45 -9.71
N LEU A 99 1.15 -8.60 -9.74
CA LEU A 99 0.25 -9.05 -8.69
C LEU A 99 0.58 -10.51 -8.34
N LEU A 100 0.56 -10.85 -7.06
CA LEU A 100 0.79 -12.22 -6.62
C LEU A 100 -0.48 -13.05 -6.70
N ASP A 101 -0.35 -14.24 -7.29
CA ASP A 101 -1.40 -15.25 -7.37
C ASP A 101 -1.64 -15.92 -6.00
N GLU A 102 -2.90 -16.27 -5.73
CA GLU A 102 -3.34 -17.02 -4.56
C GLU A 102 -3.54 -18.53 -4.83
N ASP A 103 -3.43 -18.96 -6.09
CA ASP A 103 -3.60 -20.35 -6.48
C ASP A 103 -2.54 -21.26 -5.86
N ALA A 104 -2.93 -22.54 -5.71
CA ALA A 104 -2.03 -23.57 -5.19
C ALA A 104 -0.93 -23.87 -6.21
N VAL A 105 0.30 -23.88 -5.71
CA VAL A 105 1.51 -24.03 -6.53
C VAL A 105 1.97 -25.49 -6.58
N ASP A 106 2.85 -25.81 -7.52
CA ASP A 106 3.41 -27.16 -7.74
C ASP A 106 4.90 -27.27 -7.35
N TYR A 107 5.39 -26.34 -6.52
CA TYR A 107 6.73 -26.29 -5.96
C TYR A 107 6.71 -26.20 -4.42
N ASP A 108 7.81 -26.58 -3.77
CA ASP A 108 7.99 -26.51 -2.31
C ASP A 108 8.89 -25.34 -1.90
N LEU A 109 8.27 -24.17 -1.66
CA LEU A 109 8.98 -22.98 -1.17
C LEU A 109 9.25 -23.02 0.34
N LEU A 110 8.51 -23.83 1.10
CA LEU A 110 8.51 -23.81 2.57
C LEU A 110 9.32 -24.94 3.20
N HIS A 111 10.16 -25.60 2.40
CA HIS A 111 11.01 -26.72 2.82
C HIS A 111 10.22 -27.85 3.52
N ARG A 112 9.04 -28.19 3.00
CA ARG A 112 8.14 -29.25 3.50
C ARG A 112 8.42 -30.63 2.89
N LYS A 113 9.50 -30.79 2.14
CA LYS A 113 9.90 -32.02 1.47
C LYS A 113 9.78 -33.28 2.33
N GLU A 114 10.28 -33.27 3.56
CA GLU A 114 10.23 -34.44 4.45
C GLU A 114 8.79 -34.86 4.79
N LEU A 115 7.90 -33.91 5.08
CA LEU A 115 6.48 -34.20 5.32
C LEU A 115 5.81 -34.79 4.07
N ILE A 116 6.09 -34.19 2.90
CA ILE A 116 5.56 -34.66 1.61
C ILE A 116 6.02 -36.11 1.36
N GLU A 117 7.31 -36.40 1.56
CA GLU A 117 7.90 -37.72 1.40
C GLU A 117 7.32 -38.73 2.39
N ASN A 118 7.12 -38.35 3.65
CA ASN A 118 6.51 -39.18 4.67
C ASN A 118 5.06 -39.56 4.30
N ILE A 119 4.23 -38.59 3.92
CA ILE A 119 2.85 -38.85 3.49
C ILE A 119 2.84 -39.77 2.27
N SER A 120 3.66 -39.47 1.26
CA SER A 120 3.79 -40.29 0.05
C SER A 120 4.23 -41.72 0.36
N MET A 121 5.25 -41.91 1.21
CA MET A 121 5.72 -43.24 1.62
C MET A 121 4.67 -44.00 2.43
N THR A 122 3.96 -43.33 3.33
CA THR A 122 2.85 -43.93 4.07
C THR A 122 1.77 -44.44 3.12
N ILE A 123 1.35 -43.64 2.13
CA ILE A 123 0.34 -44.05 1.16
C ILE A 123 0.82 -45.22 0.30
N LYS A 124 2.07 -45.15 -0.20
CA LYS A 124 2.67 -46.23 -1.01
C LYS A 124 2.73 -47.55 -0.25
N ASN A 125 3.15 -47.51 1.01
CA ASN A 125 3.29 -48.70 1.85
C ASN A 125 1.98 -49.11 2.55
N CYS A 126 0.90 -48.34 2.40
CA CYS A 126 -0.40 -48.67 2.96
C CYS A 126 -1.13 -49.66 2.05
N HIS A 127 -1.27 -50.90 2.52
CA HIS A 127 -2.05 -51.94 1.85
C HIS A 127 -3.24 -52.35 2.74
N PRO A 128 -4.25 -51.48 2.90
CA PRO A 128 -5.30 -51.74 3.86
C PRO A 128 -6.27 -52.79 3.31
N ASN A 129 -6.56 -53.81 4.12
CA ASN A 129 -7.58 -54.82 3.79
C ASN A 129 -8.99 -54.22 3.75
N LYS A 130 -9.21 -53.13 4.49
CA LYS A 130 -10.45 -52.33 4.51
C LYS A 130 -10.11 -50.87 4.21
N LYS A 131 -10.90 -49.91 4.69
CA LYS A 131 -10.53 -48.49 4.62
C LYS A 131 -9.36 -48.16 5.55
N PHE A 132 -8.58 -47.16 5.17
CA PHE A 132 -7.64 -46.46 6.07
C PHE A 132 -7.86 -44.95 5.93
N VAL A 133 -7.96 -44.20 7.03
CA VAL A 133 -8.21 -42.76 7.00
C VAL A 133 -6.99 -42.04 7.56
N LEU A 134 -6.35 -41.28 6.67
CA LEU A 134 -5.32 -40.31 6.96
C LEU A 134 -5.95 -38.92 7.12
N SER A 135 -5.34 -38.05 7.91
CA SER A 135 -5.64 -36.61 7.84
C SER A 135 -4.40 -35.76 7.61
N LEU A 136 -4.60 -34.62 6.96
CA LEU A 136 -3.65 -33.51 6.90
C LEU A 136 -4.26 -32.29 7.61
N SER A 137 -3.88 -32.06 8.84
CA SER A 137 -4.38 -30.94 9.65
C SER A 137 -3.39 -29.77 9.59
N GLY A 138 -3.92 -28.54 9.57
CA GLY A 138 -3.09 -27.35 9.58
C GLY A 138 -3.92 -26.09 9.44
N ASN A 139 -3.40 -24.96 9.92
CA ASN A 139 -4.12 -23.69 9.87
C ASN A 139 -4.45 -23.29 8.41
N TRP A 140 -5.52 -22.53 8.23
CA TRP A 140 -5.81 -21.85 6.98
C TRP A 140 -4.58 -21.07 6.51
N GLY A 141 -4.17 -21.22 5.24
CA GLY A 141 -2.97 -20.54 4.70
C GLY A 141 -1.64 -21.28 4.88
N SER A 142 -1.59 -22.40 5.63
CA SER A 142 -0.36 -23.17 5.89
C SER A 142 0.22 -23.97 4.71
N GLY A 143 -0.49 -24.05 3.57
CA GLY A 143 -0.05 -24.78 2.38
C GLY A 143 -0.56 -26.23 2.25
N LYS A 144 -1.60 -26.64 3.00
CA LYS A 144 -2.22 -27.98 2.91
C LYS A 144 -2.48 -28.45 1.47
N THR A 145 -3.19 -27.64 0.68
CA THR A 145 -3.51 -27.97 -0.72
C THR A 145 -2.25 -28.12 -1.58
N THR A 146 -1.23 -27.27 -1.38
CA THR A 146 0.08 -27.40 -2.04
C THR A 146 0.77 -28.72 -1.68
N ILE A 147 0.81 -29.07 -0.39
CA ILE A 147 1.36 -30.36 0.09
C ILE A 147 0.63 -31.53 -0.55
N LEU A 148 -0.71 -31.53 -0.55
CA LEU A 148 -1.50 -32.57 -1.18
C LEU A 148 -1.22 -32.68 -2.68
N ASN A 149 -1.09 -31.55 -3.38
CA ASN A 149 -0.77 -31.56 -4.81
C ASN A 149 0.61 -32.15 -5.10
N LEU A 150 1.61 -31.84 -4.27
CA LEU A 150 2.96 -32.42 -4.38
C LEU A 150 2.97 -33.92 -4.05
N VAL A 151 2.23 -34.37 -3.04
CA VAL A 151 2.03 -35.79 -2.73
C VAL A 151 1.38 -36.51 -3.93
N LYS A 152 0.29 -35.96 -4.48
CA LYS A 152 -0.38 -36.53 -5.67
C LYS A 152 0.59 -36.66 -6.85
N LYS A 153 1.43 -35.65 -7.08
CA LYS A 153 2.45 -35.65 -8.14
C LYS A 153 3.46 -36.78 -7.94
N GLN A 154 4.02 -36.91 -6.74
CA GLN A 154 4.95 -38.01 -6.39
C GLN A 154 4.32 -39.40 -6.55
N LEU A 155 3.04 -39.56 -6.19
CA LEU A 155 2.32 -40.83 -6.34
C LEU A 155 2.06 -41.18 -7.81
N LYS A 156 1.70 -40.21 -8.66
CA LYS A 156 1.49 -40.41 -10.11
C LYS A 156 2.78 -40.79 -10.84
N GLU A 157 3.92 -40.22 -10.45
CA GLU A 157 5.22 -40.49 -11.07
C GLU A 157 5.76 -41.90 -10.80
N CYS A 158 5.35 -42.54 -9.70
CA CYS A 158 5.91 -43.83 -9.27
C CYS A 158 5.30 -45.07 -9.95
N GLN A 159 4.36 -44.92 -10.89
CA GLN A 159 3.70 -46.02 -11.63
C GLN A 159 3.20 -47.18 -10.73
N GLU A 160 2.65 -46.88 -9.55
CA GLU A 160 2.03 -47.90 -8.71
C GLU A 160 0.59 -48.21 -9.14
N ASN A 161 0.07 -49.38 -8.73
CA ASN A 161 -1.34 -49.75 -8.84
C ASN A 161 -2.23 -48.94 -7.88
N ILE A 162 -2.15 -47.60 -7.97
CA ILE A 162 -2.91 -46.65 -7.14
C ILE A 162 -3.76 -45.77 -8.07
N ILE A 163 -5.06 -45.71 -7.79
CA ILE A 163 -5.99 -44.79 -8.41
C ILE A 163 -6.20 -43.62 -7.45
N ILE A 164 -5.82 -42.42 -7.87
CA ILE A 164 -5.99 -41.20 -7.07
C ILE A 164 -7.26 -40.49 -7.51
N ILE A 165 -8.16 -40.24 -6.56
CA ILE A 165 -9.32 -39.35 -6.71
C ILE A 165 -8.97 -38.03 -6.06
N ASP A 166 -8.74 -37.02 -6.90
CA ASP A 166 -8.31 -35.66 -6.52
C ASP A 166 -9.19 -34.55 -7.12
N ASP A 167 -10.23 -34.92 -7.87
CA ASP A 167 -11.16 -34.05 -8.59
C ASP A 167 -12.54 -33.94 -7.93
N PHE A 168 -12.59 -34.15 -6.61
CA PHE A 168 -13.82 -34.10 -5.83
C PHE A 168 -13.79 -32.98 -4.79
N ASP A 169 -14.63 -31.96 -5.00
CA ASP A 169 -14.82 -30.84 -4.08
C ASP A 169 -16.11 -31.03 -3.26
N PRO A 170 -16.02 -31.37 -1.96
CA PRO A 170 -17.19 -31.73 -1.16
C PRO A 170 -18.24 -30.62 -1.01
N TRP A 171 -17.82 -29.35 -1.06
CA TRP A 171 -18.72 -28.20 -0.81
C TRP A 171 -19.64 -27.86 -1.99
N ASN A 172 -19.47 -28.48 -3.17
CA ASN A 172 -20.27 -28.18 -4.37
C ASN A 172 -21.68 -28.80 -4.33
N PHE A 173 -22.03 -29.54 -3.28
CA PHE A 173 -23.30 -30.27 -3.17
C PHE A 173 -24.26 -29.58 -2.20
N GLU A 174 -25.52 -29.43 -2.64
CA GLU A 174 -26.56 -28.73 -1.88
C GLU A 174 -26.86 -29.44 -0.56
N ASP A 175 -27.16 -30.75 -0.61
CA ASP A 175 -27.56 -31.57 0.53
C ASP A 175 -26.67 -32.83 0.73
N GLU A 176 -26.84 -33.51 1.87
CA GLU A 176 -26.08 -34.71 2.24
C GLU A 176 -26.31 -35.89 1.28
N ALA A 177 -27.50 -36.01 0.70
CA ALA A 177 -27.85 -37.09 -0.21
C ALA A 177 -27.13 -36.94 -1.56
N ALA A 178 -27.08 -35.71 -2.07
CA ALA A 178 -26.30 -35.33 -3.24
C ALA A 178 -24.80 -35.54 -3.00
N LEU A 179 -24.29 -35.13 -1.83
CA LEU A 179 -22.90 -35.35 -1.44
C LEU A 179 -22.54 -36.85 -1.44
N LEU A 180 -23.30 -37.68 -0.74
CA LEU A 180 -23.08 -39.13 -0.72
C LEU A 180 -23.18 -39.73 -2.12
N GLY A 181 -24.20 -39.33 -2.88
CA GLY A 181 -24.42 -39.80 -4.23
C GLY A 181 -23.25 -39.50 -5.16
N ALA A 182 -22.67 -38.30 -5.05
CA ALA A 182 -21.52 -37.89 -5.84
C ALA A 182 -20.22 -38.58 -5.42
N ILE A 183 -20.01 -38.81 -4.12
CA ILE A 183 -18.87 -39.61 -3.63
C ILE A 183 -18.93 -41.02 -4.25
N LEU A 184 -20.10 -41.66 -4.20
CA LEU A 184 -20.29 -43.01 -4.76
C LEU A 184 -20.06 -43.03 -6.27
N ASP A 185 -20.63 -42.06 -7.01
CA ASP A 185 -20.40 -41.94 -8.46
C ASP A 185 -18.92 -41.79 -8.79
N THR A 186 -18.21 -40.92 -8.05
CA THR A 186 -16.78 -40.65 -8.26
C THR A 186 -15.95 -41.92 -8.04
N ILE A 187 -16.23 -42.64 -6.96
CA ILE A 187 -15.59 -43.93 -6.67
C ILE A 187 -15.88 -44.94 -7.80
N PHE A 188 -17.14 -45.12 -8.18
CA PHE A 188 -17.51 -46.09 -9.22
C PHE A 188 -16.93 -45.77 -10.59
N GLN A 189 -16.86 -44.49 -10.97
CA GLN A 189 -16.30 -44.04 -12.24
C GLN A 189 -14.79 -44.28 -12.31
N LYS A 190 -14.06 -44.03 -11.22
CA LYS A 190 -12.59 -44.13 -11.19
C LYS A 190 -12.07 -45.56 -11.04
N MET A 191 -12.87 -46.47 -10.50
CA MET A 191 -12.44 -47.86 -10.27
C MET A 191 -12.27 -48.70 -11.55
N ASP A 192 -12.70 -48.22 -12.72
CA ASP A 192 -12.52 -48.89 -14.04
C ASP A 192 -12.95 -50.37 -14.04
N ILE A 193 -14.00 -50.70 -13.28
CA ILE A 193 -14.53 -52.07 -13.18
C ILE A 193 -15.59 -52.24 -14.27
N ASN A 194 -15.38 -53.21 -15.17
CA ASN A 194 -16.34 -53.62 -16.20
C ASN A 194 -17.64 -54.14 -15.55
N TYR A 195 -18.58 -53.25 -15.27
CA TYR A 195 -19.84 -53.61 -14.63
C TYR A 195 -21.06 -53.02 -15.38
N SER A 196 -22.22 -53.66 -15.21
CA SER A 196 -23.51 -53.12 -15.67
C SER A 196 -23.89 -51.87 -14.87
N ILE A 197 -23.83 -50.70 -15.53
CA ILE A 197 -24.23 -49.38 -15.02
C ILE A 197 -25.52 -49.43 -14.17
N SER A 198 -26.44 -50.34 -14.50
CA SER A 198 -27.69 -50.57 -13.77
C SER A 198 -27.51 -50.95 -12.29
N LYS A 199 -26.51 -51.76 -11.92
CA LYS A 199 -26.33 -52.17 -10.50
C LYS A 199 -25.61 -51.12 -9.68
N GLN A 200 -24.65 -50.38 -10.26
CA GLN A 200 -24.04 -49.23 -9.60
C GLN A 200 -25.12 -48.19 -9.25
N ARG A 201 -26.03 -47.92 -10.20
CA ARG A 201 -27.21 -47.08 -9.97
C ARG A 201 -28.14 -47.66 -8.89
N ALA A 202 -28.37 -48.97 -8.89
CA ALA A 202 -29.19 -49.63 -7.87
C ALA A 202 -28.57 -49.48 -6.47
N TRP A 203 -27.29 -49.82 -6.30
CA TRP A 203 -26.59 -49.66 -5.01
C TRP A 203 -26.62 -48.22 -4.52
N LYS A 204 -26.32 -47.25 -5.39
CA LYS A 204 -26.40 -45.83 -5.04
C LYS A 204 -27.80 -45.45 -4.56
N ARG A 205 -28.83 -45.77 -5.35
CA ARG A 205 -30.22 -45.46 -5.01
C ARG A 205 -30.62 -46.10 -3.68
N ASP A 206 -30.29 -47.38 -3.50
CA ASP A 206 -30.70 -48.15 -2.34
C ASP A 206 -29.94 -47.68 -1.08
N LEU A 207 -28.65 -47.34 -1.18
CA LEU A 207 -27.87 -46.73 -0.08
C LEU A 207 -28.44 -45.36 0.32
N ILE A 208 -28.72 -44.49 -0.64
CA ILE A 208 -29.32 -43.18 -0.38
C ILE A 208 -30.70 -43.36 0.27
N ALA A 209 -31.54 -44.24 -0.25
CA ALA A 209 -32.87 -44.51 0.31
C ALA A 209 -32.79 -45.06 1.75
N LEU A 210 -31.85 -45.95 2.04
CA LEU A 210 -31.65 -46.53 3.38
C LEU A 210 -31.12 -45.52 4.40
N ILE A 211 -30.28 -44.58 3.97
CA ILE A 211 -29.66 -43.57 4.85
C ILE A 211 -30.61 -42.39 5.08
N PHE A 212 -31.37 -41.97 4.06
CA PHE A 212 -32.24 -40.80 4.12
C PHE A 212 -33.73 -41.12 4.32
N ASN A 213 -34.11 -42.42 4.35
CA ASN A 213 -35.50 -42.87 4.51
C ASN A 213 -36.46 -42.12 3.58
N ILE A 214 -36.16 -42.14 2.27
CA ILE A 214 -36.95 -41.45 1.24
C ILE A 214 -38.29 -42.20 1.02
N ASN A 215 -39.20 -42.06 1.98
CA ASN A 215 -40.63 -42.08 1.74
C ASN A 215 -41.04 -40.62 1.47
N GLU A 216 -41.86 -40.39 0.44
CA GLU A 216 -42.18 -39.07 -0.15
C GLU A 216 -42.69 -37.95 0.79
N ALA A 217 -42.81 -38.18 2.11
CA ALA A 217 -43.44 -37.26 3.05
C ALA A 217 -42.50 -36.57 4.07
N THR A 218 -41.21 -36.91 4.18
CA THR A 218 -40.33 -36.27 5.20
C THR A 218 -38.93 -35.97 4.68
N ARG A 219 -38.67 -34.71 4.31
CA ARG A 219 -37.31 -34.16 4.11
C ARG A 219 -36.66 -33.88 5.47
N GLY A 220 -36.24 -34.92 6.17
CA GLY A 220 -35.58 -34.80 7.47
C GLY A 220 -34.53 -35.87 7.68
N VAL A 221 -33.28 -35.46 7.96
CA VAL A 221 -32.18 -36.34 8.35
C VAL A 221 -32.44 -36.81 9.79
N ASN A 222 -32.80 -38.08 9.97
CA ASN A 222 -32.98 -38.65 11.31
C ASN A 222 -31.60 -38.98 11.91
N PHE A 223 -31.07 -38.20 12.85
CA PHE A 223 -29.75 -38.48 13.45
C PHE A 223 -29.67 -39.77 14.31
N SER A 224 -30.72 -40.60 14.30
CA SER A 224 -30.89 -41.86 15.05
C SER A 224 -30.31 -43.11 14.34
N PHE A 225 -29.72 -42.98 13.15
CA PHE A 225 -29.48 -44.08 12.19
C PHE A 225 -28.25 -44.99 12.43
N LEU A 226 -28.18 -45.74 13.52
CA LEU A 226 -27.23 -46.87 13.60
C LEU A 226 -27.76 -48.15 14.26
N LYS A 227 -29.07 -48.32 14.50
CA LYS A 227 -29.58 -49.58 15.09
C LYS A 227 -30.54 -50.39 14.22
N GLU A 228 -31.40 -49.77 13.40
CA GLU A 228 -32.46 -50.53 12.70
C GLU A 228 -32.12 -50.96 11.26
N ASN A 229 -31.26 -50.23 10.51
CA ASN A 229 -30.94 -50.50 9.09
C ASN A 229 -29.50 -50.99 8.81
N VAL A 230 -28.68 -51.23 9.84
CA VAL A 230 -27.25 -51.59 9.71
C VAL A 230 -27.04 -52.87 8.91
N ASN A 231 -27.94 -53.85 9.04
CA ASN A 231 -27.87 -55.12 8.30
C ASN A 231 -28.11 -54.94 6.79
N SER A 232 -28.81 -53.88 6.36
CA SER A 232 -29.10 -53.63 4.95
C SER A 232 -27.98 -52.82 4.28
N VAL A 233 -27.47 -51.79 4.95
CA VAL A 233 -26.31 -51.01 4.47
C VAL A 233 -25.06 -51.88 4.39
N SER A 234 -24.81 -52.72 5.40
CA SER A 234 -23.67 -53.64 5.40
C SER A 234 -23.75 -54.68 4.26
N LYS A 235 -24.95 -55.15 3.88
CA LYS A 235 -25.12 -56.03 2.71
C LYS A 235 -24.69 -55.35 1.41
N ILE A 236 -25.17 -54.13 1.14
CA ILE A 236 -24.80 -53.39 -0.08
C ILE A 236 -23.30 -53.07 -0.07
N ARG A 237 -22.77 -52.64 1.08
CA ARG A 237 -21.33 -52.39 1.24
C ARG A 237 -20.49 -53.64 0.99
N ASN A 238 -20.89 -54.79 1.54
CA ASN A 238 -20.18 -56.05 1.32
C ASN A 238 -20.24 -56.47 -0.15
N GLN A 239 -21.37 -56.27 -0.82
CA GLN A 239 -21.44 -56.47 -2.27
C GLN A 239 -20.42 -55.58 -2.97
N ILE A 240 -20.40 -54.27 -2.71
CA ILE A 240 -19.41 -53.35 -3.29
C ILE A 240 -17.97 -53.85 -3.02
N ASN A 241 -17.66 -54.29 -1.81
CA ASN A 241 -16.34 -54.79 -1.44
C ASN A 241 -15.96 -56.11 -2.16
N GLU A 242 -16.90 -57.04 -2.31
CA GLU A 242 -16.70 -58.24 -3.15
C GLU A 242 -16.29 -57.83 -4.57
N TYR A 243 -16.86 -56.75 -5.11
CA TYR A 243 -16.45 -56.23 -6.41
C TYR A 243 -15.07 -55.56 -6.38
N MET A 244 -14.78 -54.78 -5.35
CA MET A 244 -13.46 -54.15 -5.18
C MET A 244 -12.33 -55.17 -5.05
N ALA A 245 -12.62 -56.35 -4.49
CA ALA A 245 -11.66 -57.43 -4.36
C ALA A 245 -11.16 -57.97 -5.72
N PHE A 246 -11.92 -57.81 -6.81
CA PHE A 246 -11.48 -58.23 -8.16
C PHE A 246 -10.50 -57.27 -8.82
N SER A 247 -10.30 -56.06 -8.27
CA SER A 247 -9.34 -55.09 -8.78
C SER A 247 -8.07 -55.11 -7.94
N ASP A 248 -6.90 -55.32 -8.57
CA ASP A 248 -5.59 -55.26 -7.89
C ASP A 248 -5.12 -53.81 -7.62
N ARG A 249 -5.95 -52.82 -7.94
CA ARG A 249 -5.64 -51.41 -7.70
C ARG A 249 -6.19 -50.94 -6.35
N ARG A 250 -5.38 -50.15 -5.65
CA ARG A 250 -5.77 -49.45 -4.42
C ARG A 250 -6.32 -48.07 -4.77
N LEU A 251 -7.30 -47.60 -4.03
CA LEU A 251 -7.88 -46.26 -4.22
C LEU A 251 -7.33 -45.31 -3.15
N VAL A 252 -6.94 -44.10 -3.56
CA VAL A 252 -6.64 -42.99 -2.64
C VAL A 252 -7.62 -41.86 -2.92
N PHE A 253 -8.52 -41.58 -1.98
CA PHE A 253 -9.52 -40.54 -2.09
C PHE A 253 -9.12 -39.33 -1.24
N VAL A 254 -8.72 -38.24 -1.89
CA VAL A 254 -8.42 -36.97 -1.25
C VAL A 254 -9.69 -36.13 -1.10
N LEU A 255 -10.02 -35.77 0.12
CA LEU A 255 -11.11 -34.88 0.48
C LEU A 255 -10.49 -33.61 1.10
N ASP A 256 -10.28 -32.59 0.28
CA ASP A 256 -9.63 -31.34 0.71
C ASP A 256 -10.66 -30.31 1.23
N ASN A 257 -10.22 -29.47 2.17
CA ASN A 257 -10.98 -28.40 2.81
C ASN A 257 -12.39 -28.82 3.28
N ILE A 258 -12.50 -29.96 3.97
CA ILE A 258 -13.80 -30.50 4.42
C ILE A 258 -14.52 -29.56 5.42
N GLU A 259 -13.80 -28.65 6.07
CA GLU A 259 -14.37 -27.63 6.96
C GLU A 259 -15.28 -26.63 6.22
N ARG A 260 -15.25 -26.57 4.89
CA ARG A 260 -16.13 -25.70 4.08
C ARG A 260 -17.56 -26.22 3.94
N LEU A 261 -17.83 -27.46 4.34
CA LEU A 261 -19.15 -28.09 4.22
C LEU A 261 -20.22 -27.51 5.15
N GLY A 262 -19.83 -26.77 6.19
CA GLY A 262 -20.71 -26.42 7.30
C GLY A 262 -20.89 -27.57 8.29
N SER A 263 -21.47 -27.31 9.46
CA SER A 263 -21.41 -28.24 10.60
C SER A 263 -22.21 -29.54 10.39
N GLU A 264 -23.40 -29.48 9.81
CA GLU A 264 -24.24 -30.67 9.53
C GLU A 264 -23.61 -31.60 8.47
N LYS A 265 -23.29 -31.06 7.29
CA LYS A 265 -22.68 -31.82 6.19
C LYS A 265 -21.29 -32.34 6.51
N MET A 266 -20.48 -31.59 7.25
CA MET A 266 -19.16 -32.04 7.70
C MET A 266 -19.29 -33.26 8.61
N LEU A 267 -20.18 -33.21 9.61
CA LEU A 267 -20.42 -34.35 10.51
C LEU A 267 -20.98 -35.56 9.75
N PHE A 268 -21.87 -35.31 8.78
CA PHE A 268 -22.38 -36.36 7.89
C PHE A 268 -21.26 -37.01 7.08
N LEU A 269 -20.35 -36.22 6.49
CA LEU A 269 -19.21 -36.74 5.74
C LEU A 269 -18.33 -37.61 6.65
N LEU A 270 -18.00 -37.15 7.85
CA LEU A 270 -17.20 -37.91 8.82
C LEU A 270 -17.86 -39.25 9.17
N LYS A 271 -19.16 -39.25 9.49
CA LYS A 271 -19.94 -40.49 9.75
C LYS A 271 -20.01 -41.41 8.54
N THR A 272 -20.15 -40.82 7.36
CA THR A 272 -20.21 -41.57 6.09
C THR A 272 -18.88 -42.25 5.80
N VAL A 273 -17.76 -41.56 5.98
CA VAL A 273 -16.41 -42.13 5.91
C VAL A 273 -16.22 -43.18 7.02
N ALA A 274 -16.80 -42.97 8.20
CA ALA A 274 -16.74 -43.91 9.33
C ALA A 274 -17.44 -45.25 9.04
N ASP A 275 -18.69 -45.22 8.57
CA ASP A 275 -19.56 -46.40 8.61
C ASP A 275 -19.97 -46.90 7.23
N VAL A 276 -20.32 -46.00 6.32
CA VAL A 276 -20.89 -46.33 5.00
C VAL A 276 -19.78 -46.66 4.01
N LEU A 277 -18.76 -45.81 3.94
CA LEU A 277 -17.62 -45.92 3.01
C LEU A 277 -16.47 -46.76 3.60
N ASN A 278 -16.81 -47.80 4.36
CA ASN A 278 -15.84 -48.80 4.80
C ASN A 278 -15.54 -49.79 3.68
N LEU A 279 -14.87 -49.27 2.66
CA LEU A 279 -14.58 -49.93 1.40
C LEU A 279 -13.18 -50.56 1.41
N ASP A 280 -13.06 -51.74 0.80
CA ASP A 280 -11.79 -52.49 0.79
C ASP A 280 -10.77 -51.82 -0.14
N ARG A 281 -9.48 -51.82 0.27
CA ARG A 281 -8.36 -51.24 -0.49
C ARG A 281 -8.49 -49.74 -0.76
N VAL A 282 -9.23 -49.00 0.08
CA VAL A 282 -9.39 -47.55 -0.03
C VAL A 282 -8.66 -46.80 1.10
N THR A 283 -7.85 -45.81 0.74
CA THR A 283 -7.27 -44.84 1.67
C THR A 283 -7.98 -43.49 1.50
N TYR A 284 -8.57 -42.95 2.55
CA TYR A 284 -9.15 -41.60 2.58
C TYR A 284 -8.13 -40.62 3.16
N ILE A 285 -7.99 -39.45 2.56
CA ILE A 285 -7.17 -38.35 3.08
C ILE A 285 -8.08 -37.17 3.36
N LEU A 286 -8.27 -36.83 4.63
CA LEU A 286 -9.09 -35.70 5.07
C LEU A 286 -8.20 -34.48 5.36
N SER A 287 -8.39 -33.37 4.66
CA SER A 287 -7.66 -32.12 4.95
C SER A 287 -8.59 -31.08 5.57
N TYR A 288 -8.16 -30.49 6.69
CA TYR A 288 -8.96 -29.52 7.45
C TYR A 288 -8.12 -28.54 8.29
N ASP A 289 -8.72 -27.38 8.63
CA ASP A 289 -8.23 -26.50 9.71
C ASP A 289 -8.74 -27.02 11.07
N PRO A 290 -7.84 -27.34 12.02
CA PRO A 290 -8.23 -27.92 13.31
C PRO A 290 -9.10 -27.00 14.16
N ARG A 291 -8.90 -25.67 14.10
CA ARG A 291 -9.68 -24.69 14.87
C ARG A 291 -11.10 -24.55 14.34
N ILE A 292 -11.25 -24.55 13.02
CA ILE A 292 -12.57 -24.52 12.37
C ILE A 292 -13.30 -25.84 12.63
N MET A 293 -12.59 -26.96 12.49
CA MET A 293 -13.12 -28.30 12.75
C MET A 293 -13.67 -28.43 14.18
N GLU A 294 -12.90 -27.98 15.18
CA GLU A 294 -13.32 -27.99 16.59
C GLU A 294 -14.61 -27.19 16.79
N ARG A 295 -14.69 -25.99 16.22
CA ARG A 295 -15.90 -25.17 16.30
C ARG A 295 -17.11 -25.87 15.67
N LEU A 296 -16.96 -26.41 14.46
CA LEU A 296 -18.05 -27.08 13.74
C LEU A 296 -18.54 -28.35 14.45
N LEU A 297 -17.62 -29.12 15.06
CA LEU A 297 -17.99 -30.27 15.88
C LEU A 297 -18.72 -29.83 17.15
N THR A 298 -18.25 -28.77 17.81
CA THR A 298 -18.87 -28.23 19.02
C THR A 298 -20.29 -27.74 18.76
N GLU A 299 -20.55 -27.09 17.62
CA GLU A 299 -21.91 -26.71 17.17
C GLU A 299 -22.86 -27.92 17.10
N GLN A 300 -22.33 -29.11 16.79
CA GLN A 300 -23.06 -30.37 16.74
C GLN A 300 -22.98 -31.19 18.05
N LYS A 301 -22.44 -30.61 19.12
CA LYS A 301 -22.24 -31.26 20.44
C LYS A 301 -21.27 -32.45 20.41
N TYR A 302 -20.28 -32.40 19.52
CA TYR A 302 -19.14 -33.32 19.49
C TYR A 302 -17.85 -32.61 19.87
N ASP A 303 -16.88 -33.36 20.37
CA ASP A 303 -15.52 -32.90 20.65
C ASP A 303 -14.55 -33.31 19.53
N MET A 304 -13.34 -32.77 19.55
CA MET A 304 -12.27 -33.20 18.65
C MET A 304 -11.85 -34.66 18.90
N GLU A 305 -12.11 -35.24 20.08
CA GLU A 305 -11.83 -36.66 20.33
C GLU A 305 -12.66 -37.58 19.45
N TYR A 306 -13.82 -37.14 18.98
CA TYR A 306 -14.62 -37.85 17.99
C TYR A 306 -13.80 -38.21 16.73
N LEU A 307 -12.90 -37.32 16.28
CA LEU A 307 -12.05 -37.58 15.11
C LEU A 307 -11.11 -38.76 15.32
N LYS A 308 -10.66 -39.03 16.55
CA LYS A 308 -9.78 -40.17 16.87
C LYS A 308 -10.45 -41.53 16.56
N LYS A 309 -11.78 -41.57 16.48
CA LYS A 309 -12.54 -42.77 16.08
C LYS A 309 -12.55 -43.00 14.57
N ILE A 310 -12.23 -41.97 13.79
CA ILE A 310 -12.36 -41.95 12.33
C ILE A 310 -10.98 -41.91 11.69
N VAL A 311 -10.15 -40.93 12.07
CA VAL A 311 -8.79 -40.73 11.59
C VAL A 311 -7.87 -41.72 12.30
N GLN A 312 -7.25 -42.61 11.53
CA GLN A 312 -6.31 -43.60 12.06
C GLN A 312 -4.87 -43.09 12.12
N MET A 313 -4.52 -42.10 11.30
CA MET A 313 -3.21 -41.45 11.33
C MET A 313 -3.32 -39.99 10.90
N GLU A 314 -2.75 -39.10 11.71
CA GLU A 314 -2.78 -37.65 11.50
C GLU A 314 -1.40 -37.12 11.13
N PHE A 315 -1.34 -36.34 10.05
CA PHE A 315 -0.19 -35.52 9.69
C PHE A 315 -0.52 -34.05 9.98
N CYS A 316 0.30 -33.41 10.80
CA CYS A 316 0.18 -31.99 11.08
C CYS A 316 1.13 -31.21 10.18
N VAL A 317 0.63 -30.18 9.49
CA VAL A 317 1.48 -29.22 8.78
C VAL A 317 2.22 -28.39 9.85
N PRO A 318 3.57 -28.38 9.85
CA PRO A 318 4.30 -27.61 10.84
C PRO A 318 4.09 -26.11 10.63
N GLU A 319 4.33 -25.32 11.66
CA GLU A 319 4.28 -23.87 11.58
C GLU A 319 5.40 -23.32 10.69
N LEU A 320 5.19 -22.12 10.15
CA LEU A 320 6.18 -21.46 9.30
C LEU A 320 7.35 -20.98 10.18
N ASP A 321 8.56 -21.41 9.83
CA ASP A 321 9.76 -20.98 10.53
C ASP A 321 9.93 -19.44 10.46
N THR A 322 10.32 -18.83 11.57
CA THR A 322 10.37 -17.36 11.69
C THR A 322 11.50 -16.78 10.86
N ASP A 323 12.65 -17.45 10.78
CA ASP A 323 13.79 -17.00 9.97
C ASP A 323 13.46 -17.10 8.49
N LEU A 324 12.85 -18.21 8.06
CA LEU A 324 12.34 -18.36 6.70
C LEU A 324 11.27 -17.30 6.37
N LYS A 325 10.37 -17.00 7.31
CA LYS A 325 9.35 -15.95 7.14
C LYS A 325 9.99 -14.58 6.92
N ASN A 326 10.99 -14.24 7.73
CA ASN A 326 11.75 -13.00 7.63
C ASN A 326 12.54 -12.91 6.32
N ASP A 327 13.26 -13.97 5.93
CA ASP A 327 13.99 -14.01 4.66
C ASP A 327 13.04 -13.88 3.46
N LEU A 328 11.92 -14.60 3.49
CA LEU A 328 10.91 -14.53 2.42
C LEU A 328 10.34 -13.12 2.27
N MET A 329 9.91 -12.51 3.38
CA MET A 329 9.40 -11.13 3.40
C MET A 329 10.44 -10.14 2.90
N PHE A 330 11.68 -10.21 3.41
CA PHE A 330 12.77 -9.32 3.05
C PHE A 330 13.10 -9.43 1.57
N ARG A 331 13.35 -10.63 1.04
CA ARG A 331 13.71 -10.82 -0.37
C ARG A 331 12.59 -10.42 -1.32
N CYS A 332 11.33 -10.73 -0.98
CA CYS A 332 10.21 -10.32 -1.83
C CYS A 332 10.12 -8.80 -1.93
N VAL A 333 10.23 -8.09 -0.81
CA VAL A 333 10.23 -6.62 -0.83
C VAL A 333 11.45 -6.08 -1.56
N ASP A 334 12.64 -6.59 -1.29
CA ASP A 334 13.88 -6.14 -1.94
C ASP A 334 13.84 -6.31 -3.47
N ASN A 335 13.29 -7.43 -3.94
CA ASN A 335 13.04 -7.67 -5.36
C ASN A 335 11.95 -6.73 -5.92
N MET A 336 10.87 -6.45 -5.18
CA MET A 336 9.87 -5.44 -5.58
C MET A 336 10.50 -4.06 -5.75
N LEU A 337 11.33 -3.62 -4.79
CA LEU A 337 12.03 -2.33 -4.87
C LEU A 337 12.95 -2.28 -6.10
N THR A 338 13.66 -3.37 -6.39
CA THR A 338 14.53 -3.49 -7.57
C THR A 338 13.74 -3.40 -8.88
N ILE A 339 12.59 -4.08 -8.96
CA ILE A 339 11.72 -4.08 -10.14
C ILE A 339 11.17 -2.67 -10.42
N TYR A 340 10.82 -1.96 -9.36
CA TYR A 340 10.28 -0.61 -9.42
C TYR A 340 11.36 0.49 -9.39
N GLY A 341 12.64 0.14 -9.53
CA GLY A 341 13.73 1.14 -9.60
C GLY A 341 13.85 2.01 -8.35
N ILE A 342 13.44 1.52 -7.19
CA ILE A 342 13.55 2.24 -5.91
C ILE A 342 14.93 1.97 -5.33
N GLU A 343 15.75 3.00 -5.32
CA GLU A 343 17.16 2.96 -4.93
C GLU A 343 17.48 3.97 -3.80
N GLY A 344 18.75 3.97 -3.34
CA GLY A 344 19.27 4.95 -2.38
C GLY A 344 18.64 4.88 -0.99
N GLU A 345 18.55 6.04 -0.33
CA GLU A 345 18.05 6.18 1.05
C GLU A 345 16.63 5.59 1.21
N LYS A 346 15.74 5.82 0.23
CA LYS A 346 14.37 5.31 0.24
C LYS A 346 14.33 3.78 0.32
N ARG A 347 15.19 3.09 -0.45
CA ARG A 347 15.30 1.63 -0.41
C ARG A 347 15.69 1.16 1.00
N THR A 348 16.72 1.78 1.57
CA THR A 348 17.21 1.45 2.91
C THR A 348 16.15 1.69 3.99
N GLU A 349 15.41 2.80 3.93
CA GLU A 349 14.33 3.10 4.87
C GLU A 349 13.23 2.02 4.85
N ILE A 350 12.80 1.58 3.66
CA ILE A 350 11.76 0.55 3.51
C ILE A 350 12.25 -0.80 4.03
N LEU A 351 13.47 -1.22 3.67
CA LEU A 351 14.01 -2.51 4.11
C LEU A 351 14.16 -2.57 5.64
N ASN A 352 14.50 -1.45 6.28
CA ASN A 352 14.66 -1.36 7.74
C ASN A 352 13.35 -1.60 8.51
N ILE A 353 12.18 -1.38 7.90
CA ILE A 353 10.90 -1.63 8.57
C ILE A 353 10.38 -3.06 8.37
N ILE A 354 10.90 -3.83 7.41
CA ILE A 354 10.38 -5.17 7.07
C ILE A 354 10.41 -6.16 8.23
N PRO A 355 11.48 -6.27 9.03
CA PRO A 355 11.48 -7.16 10.20
C PRO A 355 10.33 -6.85 11.17
N LEU A 356 10.04 -5.55 11.38
CA LEU A 356 8.93 -5.13 12.25
C LEU A 356 7.56 -5.52 11.67
N LEU A 357 7.40 -5.51 10.35
CA LEU A 357 6.12 -5.85 9.71
C LEU A 357 5.88 -7.37 9.67
N THR A 358 6.95 -8.16 9.67
CA THR A 358 6.89 -9.62 9.53
C THR A 358 6.28 -10.30 10.76
N ASP A 359 6.33 -9.66 11.92
CA ASP A 359 5.64 -10.13 13.14
C ASP A 359 4.11 -10.17 12.99
N TYR A 360 3.56 -9.42 12.03
CA TYR A 360 2.12 -9.32 11.81
C TYR A 360 1.59 -10.26 10.72
N THR A 361 2.47 -11.00 10.04
CA THR A 361 2.09 -12.04 9.08
C THR A 361 2.18 -13.41 9.74
N GLN A 362 1.10 -14.21 9.66
CA GLN A 362 1.05 -15.53 10.29
C GLN A 362 1.44 -16.63 9.30
N ASP A 363 0.99 -16.52 8.05
CA ASP A 363 1.16 -17.54 7.03
C ASP A 363 1.50 -16.94 5.65
N VAL A 364 1.74 -17.81 4.67
CA VAL A 364 2.14 -17.41 3.31
C VAL A 364 1.06 -16.59 2.60
N ARG A 365 -0.22 -16.84 2.89
CA ARG A 365 -1.32 -16.06 2.31
C ARG A 365 -1.33 -14.65 2.88
N ASP A 366 -1.06 -14.49 4.18
CA ASP A 366 -0.94 -13.16 4.78
C ASP A 366 0.22 -12.36 4.19
N ILE A 367 1.36 -13.03 3.92
CA ILE A 367 2.50 -12.47 3.20
C ILE A 367 2.08 -12.02 1.80
N LYS A 368 1.51 -12.90 0.97
CA LYS A 368 1.08 -12.58 -0.40
C LYS A 368 0.13 -11.38 -0.43
N ARG A 369 -0.87 -11.37 0.46
CA ARG A 369 -1.83 -10.27 0.60
C ARG A 369 -1.18 -8.96 1.04
N PHE A 370 -0.23 -9.01 1.98
CA PHE A 370 0.51 -7.83 2.40
C PHE A 370 1.35 -7.27 1.25
N LEU A 371 2.14 -8.12 0.58
CA LEU A 371 2.93 -7.73 -0.58
C LEU A 371 2.04 -7.10 -1.66
N ASN A 372 0.91 -7.71 -2.00
CA ASN A 372 -0.07 -7.16 -2.95
C ASN A 372 -0.60 -5.78 -2.52
N SER A 373 -0.81 -5.55 -1.23
CA SER A 373 -1.30 -4.25 -0.73
C SER A 373 -0.30 -3.11 -0.97
N ILE A 374 0.99 -3.36 -0.75
CA ILE A 374 2.06 -2.36 -0.93
C ILE A 374 2.55 -2.27 -2.38
N MET A 375 2.37 -3.34 -3.18
CA MET A 375 2.76 -3.41 -4.59
C MET A 375 2.19 -2.27 -5.42
N SER A 376 0.92 -1.93 -5.18
CA SER A 376 0.25 -0.86 -5.90
C SER A 376 0.94 0.49 -5.70
N VAL A 377 1.39 0.75 -4.48
CA VAL A 377 2.04 2.00 -4.08
C VAL A 377 3.43 2.08 -4.69
N LEU A 378 4.24 1.03 -4.51
CA LEU A 378 5.61 0.96 -5.04
C LEU A 378 5.64 1.09 -6.57
N TYR A 379 4.67 0.50 -7.27
CA TYR A 379 4.52 0.66 -8.72
C TYR A 379 4.36 2.14 -9.12
N TYR A 380 3.50 2.90 -8.44
CA TYR A 380 3.34 4.33 -8.76
C TYR A 380 4.56 5.16 -8.40
N PHE A 381 5.33 4.77 -7.38
CA PHE A 381 6.60 5.45 -7.05
C PHE A 381 7.62 5.37 -8.20
N SER A 382 7.59 4.31 -9.01
CA SER A 382 8.54 4.11 -10.13
C SER A 382 8.25 4.92 -11.39
N ASN A 383 6.99 5.34 -11.59
CA ASN A 383 6.56 5.92 -12.85
C ASN A 383 6.45 7.45 -12.72
N GLU A 384 7.52 8.16 -13.11
CA GLU A 384 7.63 9.63 -13.04
C GLU A 384 6.44 10.36 -13.66
N GLN A 385 5.74 9.75 -14.62
CA GLN A 385 4.60 10.34 -15.32
C GLN A 385 3.29 10.31 -14.51
N CYS A 386 3.24 9.64 -13.36
CA CYS A 386 2.07 9.51 -12.51
C CYS A 386 2.39 9.83 -11.05
N LYS A 387 2.71 11.09 -10.74
CA LYS A 387 2.78 11.61 -9.35
C LYS A 387 1.40 11.55 -8.68
N ARG A 388 0.92 10.35 -8.36
CA ARG A 388 -0.26 10.15 -7.51
C ARG A 388 0.06 10.68 -6.13
N LEU A 389 -0.93 11.23 -5.46
CA LEU A 389 -0.78 11.84 -4.15
C LEU A 389 -0.08 10.94 -3.11
N ALA A 390 -0.34 9.63 -3.11
CA ALA A 390 0.31 8.67 -2.22
C ALA A 390 1.84 8.56 -2.44
N THR A 391 2.33 8.86 -3.64
CA THR A 391 3.77 8.86 -3.98
C THR A 391 4.50 10.10 -3.46
N GLN A 392 3.75 11.09 -3.00
CA GLN A 392 4.27 12.31 -2.40
C GLN A 392 4.28 12.22 -0.87
N LEU A 393 3.93 11.07 -0.28
CA LEU A 393 3.96 10.86 1.17
C LEU A 393 5.18 10.05 1.60
N ASN A 394 5.45 10.02 2.90
CA ASN A 394 6.45 9.13 3.45
C ASN A 394 6.05 7.66 3.21
N ILE A 395 6.81 6.96 2.38
CA ILE A 395 6.51 5.57 2.01
C ILE A 395 6.49 4.63 3.23
N CYS A 396 7.39 4.84 4.19
CA CYS A 396 7.45 3.99 5.38
C CYS A 396 6.21 4.18 6.27
N ASP A 397 5.82 5.43 6.52
CA ASP A 397 4.60 5.72 7.30
C ASP A 397 3.37 5.18 6.57
N TYR A 398 3.33 5.28 5.24
CA TYR A 398 2.24 4.74 4.41
C TYR A 398 2.14 3.22 4.52
N ILE A 399 3.26 2.48 4.35
CA ILE A 399 3.29 1.01 4.45
C ILE A 399 2.78 0.56 5.83
N ILE A 400 3.23 1.22 6.90
CA ILE A 400 2.82 0.89 8.26
C ILE A 400 1.32 1.14 8.46
N ILE A 401 0.80 2.26 7.99
CA ILE A 401 -0.63 2.56 8.09
C ILE A 401 -1.48 1.64 7.22
N GLU A 402 -1.02 1.24 6.04
CA GLU A 402 -1.74 0.29 5.19
C GLU A 402 -1.81 -1.10 5.84
N LEU A 403 -0.74 -1.54 6.52
CA LEU A 403 -0.77 -2.75 7.35
C LEU A 403 -1.81 -2.63 8.48
N ILE A 404 -1.82 -1.52 9.23
CA ILE A 404 -2.80 -1.31 10.32
C ILE A 404 -4.22 -1.25 9.77
N LYS A 405 -4.45 -0.61 8.63
CA LYS A 405 -5.75 -0.52 7.96
C LYS A 405 -6.28 -1.91 7.56
N ARG A 406 -5.40 -2.80 7.08
CA ARG A 406 -5.73 -4.18 6.72
C ARG A 406 -6.03 -5.04 7.95
N GLU A 407 -5.13 -5.03 8.94
CA GLU A 407 -5.13 -5.98 10.06
C GLU A 407 -5.95 -5.51 11.26
N ASN A 408 -6.16 -4.21 11.42
CA ASN A 408 -6.95 -3.62 12.51
C ASN A 408 -7.63 -2.30 12.06
N ARG A 409 -8.69 -2.44 11.26
CA ARG A 409 -9.50 -1.33 10.75
C ARG A 409 -10.08 -0.42 11.84
N GLU A 410 -10.33 -0.97 13.02
CA GLU A 410 -10.81 -0.22 14.18
C GLU A 410 -9.73 0.75 14.69
N LEU A 411 -8.51 0.25 14.91
CA LEU A 411 -7.37 1.10 15.30
C LEU A 411 -7.06 2.16 14.25
N TYR A 412 -7.09 1.81 12.95
CA TYR A 412 -6.98 2.77 11.86
C TYR A 412 -8.03 3.90 11.98
N SER A 413 -9.29 3.55 12.26
CA SER A 413 -10.34 4.54 12.49
C SER A 413 -10.13 5.38 13.74
N ILE A 414 -9.58 4.80 14.82
CA ILE A 414 -9.28 5.54 16.06
C ILE A 414 -8.18 6.56 15.79
N ILE A 415 -7.10 6.17 15.10
CA ILE A 415 -6.00 7.09 14.74
C ILE A 415 -6.56 8.30 14.00
N TRP A 416 -7.40 8.08 12.97
CA TRP A 416 -8.04 9.15 12.22
C TRP A 416 -8.93 10.05 13.09
N LYS A 417 -9.85 9.47 13.88
CA LYS A 417 -10.81 10.22 14.69
C LYS A 417 -10.17 10.95 15.87
N SER A 418 -9.06 10.43 16.37
CA SER A 418 -8.34 10.95 17.54
C SER A 418 -7.05 11.66 17.15
N ALA A 419 -7.00 12.31 15.98
CA ALA A 419 -5.82 12.97 15.41
C ALA A 419 -5.05 13.86 16.40
N MET A 420 -5.74 14.56 17.32
CA MET A 420 -5.13 15.39 18.36
C MET A 420 -4.10 14.65 19.25
N HIS A 421 -4.23 13.33 19.37
CA HIS A 421 -3.33 12.46 20.15
C HIS A 421 -2.18 11.89 19.31
N PHE A 422 -2.16 12.05 17.99
CA PHE A 422 -1.15 11.45 17.12
C PHE A 422 -0.33 12.51 16.37
N VAL A 423 -0.93 13.65 16.04
CA VAL A 423 -0.28 14.78 15.39
C VAL A 423 0.57 15.55 16.40
N SER A 424 1.86 15.66 16.12
CA SER A 424 2.84 16.28 17.01
C SER A 424 3.53 17.50 16.40
N ALA A 425 3.53 17.64 15.08
CA ALA A 425 4.02 18.82 14.36
C ALA A 425 2.86 19.51 13.62
N ASP A 426 3.00 20.81 13.34
CA ASP A 426 2.00 21.62 12.60
C ASP A 426 0.56 21.48 13.13
N ARG A 427 0.42 21.35 14.45
CA ARG A 427 -0.86 21.13 15.13
C ARG A 427 -1.87 22.25 14.86
N GLU A 428 -1.38 23.49 14.77
CA GLU A 428 -2.19 24.67 14.50
C GLU A 428 -2.97 24.55 13.18
N THR A 429 -2.41 23.85 12.18
CA THR A 429 -3.06 23.60 10.88
C THR A 429 -4.35 22.80 11.04
N MET A 430 -4.40 21.86 11.99
CA MET A 430 -5.55 20.97 12.19
C MET A 430 -6.47 21.42 13.33
N PHE A 431 -5.92 22.01 14.39
CA PHE A 431 -6.66 22.27 15.63
C PHE A 431 -6.80 23.77 15.96
N GLY A 432 -6.23 24.65 15.14
CA GLY A 432 -6.20 26.08 15.41
C GLY A 432 -5.21 26.46 16.51
N TYR A 433 -5.27 27.71 16.97
CA TYR A 433 -4.36 28.20 18.00
C TYR A 433 -4.74 27.61 19.36
N GLU A 434 -3.95 26.67 19.85
CA GLU A 434 -4.09 26.09 21.18
C GLU A 434 -3.50 27.08 22.19
N GLY A 435 -4.33 27.72 23.03
CA GLY A 435 -3.86 28.68 24.03
C GLY A 435 -3.08 28.00 25.16
N TYR A 436 -1.83 28.40 25.38
CA TYR A 436 -0.93 27.70 26.31
C TYR A 436 -0.76 28.42 27.66
N LEU A 437 -1.38 27.87 28.72
CA LEU A 437 -1.02 28.12 30.12
C LEU A 437 -0.37 26.85 30.69
N GLN A 438 0.69 26.99 31.49
CA GLN A 438 1.46 25.85 32.04
C GLN A 438 0.59 24.84 32.83
N ALA A 439 -0.45 25.34 33.52
CA ALA A 439 -1.43 24.50 34.23
C ALA A 439 -2.30 23.63 33.30
N ASN A 440 -2.49 24.03 32.03
CA ASN A 440 -3.20 23.21 31.04
C ASN A 440 -2.32 22.05 30.52
N GLN A 441 -1.00 22.22 30.49
CA GLN A 441 -0.10 21.23 29.90
C GLN A 441 0.02 19.94 30.73
N GLU A 442 0.03 20.03 32.06
CA GLU A 442 0.02 18.84 32.93
C GLU A 442 -1.30 18.06 32.77
N LYS A 443 -2.41 18.77 32.70
CA LYS A 443 -3.74 18.18 32.49
C LYS A 443 -3.83 17.50 31.12
N GLU A 444 -3.44 18.17 30.05
CA GLU A 444 -3.41 17.62 28.69
C GLU A 444 -2.48 16.40 28.59
N ASN A 445 -1.29 16.46 29.18
CA ASN A 445 -0.38 15.31 29.23
C ASN A 445 -1.01 14.12 29.99
N ALA A 446 -1.72 14.37 31.09
CA ALA A 446 -2.43 13.32 31.83
C ALA A 446 -3.59 12.73 31.00
N GLU A 447 -4.35 13.56 30.29
CA GLU A 447 -5.43 13.12 29.39
C GLU A 447 -4.89 12.25 28.24
N ILE A 448 -3.78 12.63 27.61
CA ILE A 448 -3.14 11.84 26.56
C ILE A 448 -2.60 10.51 27.11
N LYS A 449 -2.01 10.51 28.32
CA LYS A 449 -1.55 9.27 28.98
C LYS A 449 -2.71 8.32 29.26
N ASP A 450 -3.83 8.83 29.76
CA ASP A 450 -5.04 8.03 30.02
C ASP A 450 -5.65 7.49 28.72
N PHE A 451 -5.68 8.31 27.65
CA PHE A 451 -6.09 7.87 26.32
C PHE A 451 -5.25 6.68 25.83
N TYR A 452 -3.92 6.78 25.86
CA TYR A 452 -3.06 5.69 25.43
C TYR A 452 -3.15 4.45 26.32
N LYS A 453 -3.28 4.64 27.65
CA LYS A 453 -3.50 3.53 28.58
C LYS A 453 -4.78 2.75 28.24
N LYS A 454 -5.86 3.44 27.89
CA LYS A 454 -7.12 2.80 27.44
C LYS A 454 -6.95 2.16 26.07
N LEU A 455 -6.31 2.86 25.13
CA LEU A 455 -6.14 2.40 23.76
C LEU A 455 -5.32 1.10 23.69
N PHE A 456 -4.20 1.07 24.40
CA PHE A 456 -3.26 -0.07 24.43
C PHE A 456 -3.55 -1.06 25.56
N GLY A 457 -4.60 -0.83 26.35
CA GLY A 457 -5.09 -1.81 27.32
C GLY A 457 -5.75 -3.03 26.67
N SER A 458 -6.12 -2.95 25.39
CA SER A 458 -6.61 -4.10 24.62
C SER A 458 -5.45 -4.82 23.92
N GLU A 459 -5.43 -6.15 24.02
CA GLU A 459 -4.42 -7.01 23.36
C GLU A 459 -4.41 -6.81 21.83
N LYS A 460 -5.59 -6.54 21.25
CA LYS A 460 -5.78 -6.27 19.82
C LYS A 460 -5.03 -5.01 19.35
N ASN A 461 -4.90 -3.99 20.20
CA ASN A 461 -4.22 -2.73 19.86
C ASN A 461 -2.77 -2.71 20.32
N SER A 462 -2.45 -3.28 21.48
CA SER A 462 -1.10 -3.30 22.06
C SER A 462 -0.08 -3.94 21.13
N ARG A 463 -0.50 -4.94 20.34
CA ARG A 463 0.34 -5.57 19.31
C ARG A 463 0.94 -4.57 18.32
N TYR A 464 0.31 -3.43 18.05
CA TYR A 464 0.77 -2.42 17.07
C TYR A 464 1.65 -1.31 17.68
N LEU A 465 1.92 -1.35 18.98
CA LEU A 465 2.64 -0.29 19.70
C LEU A 465 4.02 -0.02 19.10
N ASN A 466 4.73 -1.07 18.67
CA ASN A 466 6.06 -0.94 18.05
C ASN A 466 6.03 -0.26 16.68
N LEU A 467 4.95 -0.44 15.91
CA LEU A 467 4.75 0.25 14.64
C LEU A 467 4.35 1.71 14.88
N LEU A 468 3.43 1.95 15.82
CA LEU A 468 2.94 3.29 16.10
C LEU A 468 4.02 4.20 16.72
N LYS A 469 4.87 3.69 17.61
CA LYS A 469 5.99 4.48 18.16
C LYS A 469 7.00 4.89 17.08
N ARG A 470 7.10 4.13 15.98
CA ARG A 470 8.00 4.45 14.86
C ARG A 470 7.50 5.66 14.06
N ILE A 471 6.19 5.79 13.91
CA ILE A 471 5.58 6.81 13.03
C ILE A 471 4.91 7.96 13.81
N PHE A 472 4.71 7.84 15.13
CA PHE A 472 4.10 8.87 15.97
C PHE A 472 4.97 9.20 17.19
N PRO A 473 5.61 10.39 17.24
CA PRO A 473 6.45 10.81 18.35
C PRO A 473 5.76 10.77 19.72
N TYR A 474 4.47 11.13 19.79
CA TYR A 474 3.72 11.07 21.07
C TYR A 474 3.56 9.64 21.60
N VAL A 475 3.43 8.66 20.70
CA VAL A 475 3.40 7.24 21.09
C VAL A 475 4.78 6.80 21.58
N ASP A 476 5.87 7.21 20.93
CA ASP A 476 7.23 6.95 21.42
C ASP A 476 7.47 7.57 22.80
N HIS A 477 7.03 8.81 23.03
CA HIS A 477 7.15 9.48 24.33
C HIS A 477 6.36 8.76 25.43
N TYR A 478 5.16 8.27 25.11
CA TYR A 478 4.35 7.46 26.02
C TYR A 478 5.07 6.14 26.38
N VAL A 479 5.59 5.43 25.37
CA VAL A 479 6.30 4.15 25.57
C VAL A 479 7.58 4.33 26.38
N ARG A 480 8.28 5.46 26.22
CA ARG A 480 9.49 5.79 27.00
C ARG A 480 9.19 6.42 28.36
N GLU A 481 7.93 6.44 28.78
CA GLU A 481 7.48 6.97 30.08
C GLU A 481 7.94 8.43 30.33
N ARG A 482 7.99 9.26 29.28
CA ARG A 482 8.40 10.66 29.43
C ARG A 482 7.40 11.42 30.31
N ASN A 483 7.92 12.35 31.11
CA ASN A 483 7.09 13.23 31.94
C ASN A 483 6.14 14.07 31.08
N SER A 484 6.67 14.69 30.02
CA SER A 484 5.88 15.38 28.99
C SER A 484 5.78 14.55 27.72
N ILE A 485 4.55 14.27 27.28
CA ILE A 485 4.30 13.65 25.96
C ILE A 485 4.31 14.74 24.90
N ILE A 486 3.65 15.86 25.18
CA ILE A 486 3.68 17.04 24.32
C ILE A 486 5.08 17.64 24.44
N ASN A 487 5.89 17.49 23.39
CA ASN A 487 7.18 18.15 23.29
C ASN A 487 7.12 19.17 22.16
N LYS A 488 7.55 20.41 22.46
CA LYS A 488 7.66 21.51 21.49
C LYS A 488 9.09 21.74 21.01
N ASP A 489 10.07 21.06 21.59
CA ASP A 489 11.47 21.15 21.19
C ASP A 489 11.67 20.34 19.91
N TYR A 490 11.25 20.93 18.79
CA TYR A 490 11.78 20.57 17.48
C TYR A 490 13.02 21.43 17.27
N THR A 491 14.18 20.79 17.20
CA THR A 491 15.34 21.44 16.59
C THR A 491 15.01 21.72 15.12
N ASP A 492 15.57 22.80 14.57
CA ASP A 492 15.31 23.19 13.18
C ASP A 492 15.54 22.03 12.20
N GLU A 493 16.63 21.27 12.40
CA GLU A 493 16.96 20.07 11.60
C GLU A 493 15.85 18.99 11.66
N LYS A 494 15.25 18.77 12.84
CA LYS A 494 14.19 17.77 13.01
C LYS A 494 12.86 18.22 12.40
N TYR A 495 12.61 19.53 12.41
CA TYR A 495 11.45 20.11 11.76
C TYR A 495 11.58 20.06 10.22
N GLU A 496 12.75 20.44 9.68
CA GLU A 496 13.06 20.34 8.25
C GLU A 496 12.83 18.91 7.73
N GLN A 497 13.36 17.90 8.42
CA GLN A 497 13.15 16.49 8.06
C GLN A 497 11.67 16.07 8.15
N THR A 498 10.89 16.66 9.06
CA THR A 498 9.47 16.37 9.19
C THR A 498 8.69 16.83 7.96
N ILE A 499 8.98 18.03 7.49
CA ILE A 499 8.35 18.65 6.33
C ILE A 499 8.83 18.00 5.03
N LYS A 500 10.14 17.94 4.78
CA LYS A 500 10.73 17.35 3.57
C LYS A 500 10.35 15.88 3.36
N LYS A 501 10.22 15.11 4.45
CA LYS A 501 9.82 13.69 4.37
C LYS A 501 8.30 13.48 4.44
N HIS A 502 7.47 14.52 4.45
CA HIS A 502 6.00 14.45 4.49
C HIS A 502 5.45 13.53 5.59
N ARG A 503 6.02 13.63 6.80
CA ARG A 503 5.78 12.66 7.88
C ARG A 503 4.33 12.67 8.35
N ILE A 504 3.77 11.50 8.66
CA ILE A 504 2.36 11.37 9.06
C ILE A 504 1.99 12.18 10.30
N TYR A 505 2.92 12.40 11.22
CA TYR A 505 2.66 13.12 12.46
C TYR A 505 2.63 14.65 12.32
N SER A 506 2.83 15.19 11.11
CA SER A 506 2.60 16.60 10.81
C SER A 506 1.13 16.84 10.44
N GLY A 507 0.53 17.88 11.02
CA GLY A 507 -0.83 18.31 10.69
C GLY A 507 -1.01 18.71 9.22
N ASN A 508 0.09 19.09 8.54
CA ASN A 508 0.07 19.42 7.12
C ASN A 508 -0.19 18.17 6.26
N TYR A 509 0.27 16.98 6.65
CA TYR A 509 0.16 15.76 5.83
C TYR A 509 -0.74 14.69 6.41
N PHE A 510 -1.00 14.70 7.73
CA PHE A 510 -1.81 13.69 8.41
C PHE A 510 -3.13 13.39 7.66
N PRO A 511 -3.96 14.36 7.24
CA PRO A 511 -5.20 14.07 6.54
C PRO A 511 -5.03 13.35 5.20
N ILE A 512 -3.90 13.54 4.53
CA ILE A 512 -3.61 12.99 3.20
C ILE A 512 -3.47 11.47 3.27
N TYR A 513 -2.88 10.94 4.35
CA TYR A 513 -2.74 9.50 4.61
C TYR A 513 -4.09 8.77 4.71
N PHE A 514 -5.15 9.47 5.13
CA PHE A 514 -6.48 8.86 5.35
C PHE A 514 -7.49 9.17 4.25
N THR A 515 -7.43 10.39 3.70
CA THR A 515 -8.42 10.88 2.72
C THR A 515 -7.97 10.69 1.27
N GLN A 516 -6.68 10.52 1.04
CA GLN A 516 -6.08 10.51 -0.31
C GLN A 516 -6.46 11.74 -1.13
N ARG A 517 -6.65 12.90 -0.47
CA ARG A 517 -6.84 14.20 -1.10
C ARG A 517 -5.68 15.13 -0.78
N GLY A 518 -5.14 15.77 -1.82
CA GLY A 518 -4.11 16.78 -1.65
C GLY A 518 -4.67 18.00 -0.94
N ASN A 519 -3.76 18.79 -0.39
CA ASN A 519 -4.08 20.05 0.25
C ASN A 519 -3.08 21.12 -0.19
N GLU A 520 -3.37 22.36 0.21
CA GLU A 520 -2.57 23.54 -0.10
C GLU A 520 -1.11 23.39 0.31
N HIS A 521 -0.84 22.80 1.47
CA HIS A 521 0.52 22.64 1.99
C HIS A 521 1.40 21.78 1.07
N LEU A 522 0.87 20.63 0.65
CA LEU A 522 1.57 19.76 -0.28
C LEU A 522 1.77 20.41 -1.66
N GLU A 523 0.80 21.20 -2.12
CA GLU A 523 0.93 21.93 -3.38
C GLU A 523 1.99 23.04 -3.31
N ILE A 524 2.04 23.79 -2.22
CA ILE A 524 3.08 24.81 -1.97
C ILE A 524 4.46 24.15 -2.00
N GLN A 525 4.63 23.07 -1.26
CA GLN A 525 5.91 22.35 -1.17
C GLN A 525 6.37 21.81 -2.52
N ASN A 526 5.51 21.10 -3.26
CA ASN A 526 5.85 20.65 -4.62
C ASN A 526 6.26 21.81 -5.55
N THR A 527 5.63 22.97 -5.37
CA THR A 527 5.93 24.16 -6.18
C THR A 527 7.29 24.76 -5.80
N VAL A 528 7.60 24.80 -4.51
CA VAL A 528 8.89 25.28 -3.99
C VAL A 528 10.01 24.32 -4.36
N GLU A 529 9.85 23.01 -4.20
CA GLU A 529 10.83 22.00 -4.64
C GLU A 529 11.18 22.19 -6.12
N LYS A 530 10.17 22.28 -6.99
CA LYS A 530 10.37 22.54 -8.41
C LYS A 530 11.07 23.88 -8.66
N MET A 531 10.74 24.92 -7.90
CA MET A 531 11.40 26.22 -8.02
C MET A 531 12.88 26.12 -7.64
N ILE A 532 13.21 25.42 -6.57
CA ILE A 532 14.59 25.22 -6.10
C ILE A 532 15.40 24.42 -7.13
N GLU A 533 14.82 23.38 -7.73
CA GLU A 533 15.43 22.65 -8.86
C GLU A 533 15.73 23.59 -10.05
N LEU A 534 14.79 24.46 -10.40
CA LEU A 534 14.97 25.45 -11.48
C LEU A 534 16.02 26.51 -11.15
N CYS A 535 16.12 26.94 -9.88
CA CYS A 535 17.18 27.82 -9.41
C CYS A 535 18.55 27.15 -9.59
N ASN A 536 18.70 25.91 -9.12
CA ASN A 536 19.93 25.13 -9.28
C ASN A 536 20.30 24.86 -10.74
N ALA A 537 19.30 24.76 -11.63
CA ALA A 537 19.51 24.63 -13.08
C ALA A 537 19.78 25.98 -13.79
N ASN A 538 19.88 27.09 -13.06
CA ASN A 538 20.03 28.45 -13.57
C ASN A 538 18.89 28.92 -14.51
N SER A 539 17.69 28.38 -14.34
CA SER A 539 16.52 28.68 -15.16
C SER A 539 15.68 29.83 -14.56
N LYS A 540 16.31 31.01 -14.37
CA LYS A 540 15.71 32.18 -13.69
C LYS A 540 14.30 32.52 -14.17
N GLY A 541 14.06 32.50 -15.49
CA GLY A 541 12.75 32.83 -16.06
C GLY A 541 11.64 31.83 -15.69
N GLU A 542 11.95 30.54 -15.62
CA GLU A 542 10.99 29.50 -15.24
C GLU A 542 10.79 29.44 -13.73
N ALA A 543 11.86 29.64 -12.95
CA ALA A 543 11.78 29.77 -11.50
C ALA A 543 10.90 30.97 -11.10
N ASN A 544 11.07 32.13 -11.76
CA ASN A 544 10.23 33.31 -11.53
C ASN A 544 8.75 33.05 -11.86
N ARG A 545 8.46 32.38 -12.99
CA ARG A 545 7.09 32.00 -13.35
C ARG A 545 6.47 31.10 -12.28
N THR A 546 7.22 30.10 -11.83
CA THR A 546 6.79 29.14 -10.81
C THR A 546 6.47 29.84 -9.48
N LEU A 547 7.37 30.72 -9.00
CA LEU A 547 7.14 31.53 -7.80
C LEU A 547 5.95 32.48 -7.95
N THR A 548 5.85 33.18 -9.08
CA THR A 548 4.75 34.13 -9.35
C THR A 548 3.40 33.42 -9.41
N GLU A 549 3.33 32.24 -10.03
CA GLU A 549 2.12 31.42 -10.06
C GLU A 549 1.72 30.96 -8.65
N ALA A 550 2.69 30.53 -7.83
CA ALA A 550 2.47 30.15 -6.44
C ALA A 550 1.90 31.32 -5.62
N LEU A 551 2.54 32.49 -5.68
CA LEU A 551 2.12 33.70 -4.96
C LEU A 551 0.73 34.18 -5.39
N ARG A 552 0.41 34.09 -6.69
CA ARG A 552 -0.94 34.42 -7.20
C ARG A 552 -1.99 33.45 -6.67
N LYS A 553 -1.68 32.16 -6.67
CA LYS A 553 -2.62 31.10 -6.26
C LYS A 553 -2.84 31.09 -4.75
N PHE A 554 -1.79 31.33 -3.97
CA PHE A 554 -1.78 31.26 -2.51
C PHE A 554 -1.56 32.62 -1.85
N LYS A 555 -2.21 33.66 -2.39
CA LYS A 555 -2.02 35.05 -1.96
C LYS A 555 -2.31 35.29 -0.46
N ALA A 556 -3.25 34.54 0.12
CA ALA A 556 -3.59 34.67 1.55
C ALA A 556 -2.53 34.04 2.48
N THR A 557 -1.59 33.27 1.93
CA THR A 557 -0.65 32.41 2.65
C THR A 557 0.77 32.55 2.11
N GLU A 558 1.12 33.73 1.56
CA GLU A 558 2.47 34.03 1.05
C GLU A 558 3.57 33.72 2.07
N TYR A 559 3.31 33.96 3.36
CA TYR A 559 4.27 33.65 4.42
C TYR A 559 4.64 32.16 4.49
N LYS A 560 3.70 31.25 4.14
CA LYS A 560 3.96 29.80 4.10
C LYS A 560 4.87 29.44 2.93
N ILE A 561 4.71 30.10 1.78
CA ILE A 561 5.63 29.91 0.65
C ILE A 561 7.05 30.29 1.08
N MET A 562 7.21 31.43 1.77
CA MET A 562 8.52 31.85 2.27
C MET A 562 9.06 30.92 3.36
N GLU A 563 8.20 30.36 4.22
CA GLU A 563 8.59 29.32 5.19
C GLU A 563 9.19 28.12 4.47
N GLU A 564 8.49 27.65 3.45
CA GLU A 564 8.88 26.50 2.69
C GLU A 564 10.19 26.77 1.93
N ILE A 565 10.34 27.92 1.27
CA ILE A 565 11.60 28.30 0.62
C ILE A 565 12.76 28.27 1.62
N GLN A 566 12.57 28.81 2.84
CA GLN A 566 13.59 28.81 3.87
C GLN A 566 14.05 27.39 4.22
N LEU A 567 13.14 26.40 4.29
CA LEU A 567 13.46 25.01 4.61
C LEU A 567 14.29 24.31 3.52
N TYR A 568 14.21 24.78 2.27
CA TYR A 568 14.94 24.19 1.14
C TYR A 568 16.23 24.96 0.78
N THR A 569 16.61 25.97 1.57
CA THR A 569 17.83 26.73 1.33
C THR A 569 19.10 25.87 1.39
N ASN A 570 19.12 24.85 2.25
CA ASN A 570 20.21 23.88 2.36
C ASN A 570 20.42 23.02 1.08
N ASP A 571 19.42 22.97 0.19
CA ASP A 571 19.47 22.19 -1.06
C ASP A 571 19.96 23.04 -2.26
N LEU A 572 20.24 24.33 -2.04
CA LEU A 572 20.71 25.24 -3.08
C LEU A 572 22.22 25.11 -3.31
N THR A 573 22.58 25.05 -4.59
CA THR A 573 23.94 25.31 -5.06
C THR A 573 24.24 26.82 -4.98
N GLN A 574 25.51 27.22 -5.02
CA GLN A 574 25.90 28.64 -5.09
C GLN A 574 25.18 29.38 -6.24
N GLN A 575 25.06 28.75 -7.41
CA GLN A 575 24.32 29.31 -8.53
C GLN A 575 22.80 29.40 -8.26
N GLY A 576 22.24 28.40 -7.58
CA GLY A 576 20.86 28.42 -7.13
C GLY A 576 20.58 29.59 -6.16
N TRP A 577 21.53 29.87 -5.26
CA TRP A 577 21.47 31.03 -4.37
C TRP A 577 21.44 32.35 -5.11
N GLU A 578 22.27 32.53 -6.15
CA GLU A 578 22.29 33.74 -6.98
C GLU A 578 20.94 33.97 -7.68
N VAL A 579 20.35 32.90 -8.25
CA VAL A 579 19.01 32.98 -8.86
C VAL A 579 17.94 33.29 -7.81
N LEU A 580 17.95 32.60 -6.68
CA LEU A 580 16.97 32.83 -5.61
C LEU A 580 17.08 34.26 -5.06
N PHE A 581 18.30 34.77 -4.92
CA PHE A 581 18.57 36.15 -4.48
C PHE A 581 17.84 37.15 -5.39
N ASP A 582 18.05 37.06 -6.70
CA ASP A 582 17.38 37.95 -7.65
C ASP A 582 15.85 37.88 -7.56
N LEU A 583 15.29 36.67 -7.46
CA LEU A 583 13.85 36.46 -7.38
C LEU A 583 13.25 37.07 -6.11
N LEU A 584 13.87 36.80 -4.96
CA LEU A 584 13.37 37.29 -3.67
C LEU A 584 13.60 38.79 -3.53
N TYR A 585 14.70 39.32 -4.06
CA TYR A 585 14.99 40.76 -4.04
C TYR A 585 13.89 41.55 -4.76
N ASP A 586 13.45 41.09 -5.94
CA ASP A 586 12.31 41.69 -6.65
C ASP A 586 10.97 41.47 -5.94
N TYR A 587 10.75 40.27 -5.39
CA TYR A 587 9.54 39.97 -4.62
C TYR A 587 9.35 40.91 -3.42
N THR A 588 10.42 41.30 -2.72
CA THR A 588 10.32 42.16 -1.53
C THR A 588 9.61 43.51 -1.75
N GLN A 589 9.54 43.99 -3.00
CA GLN A 589 8.81 45.22 -3.34
C GLN A 589 7.29 45.09 -3.23
N VAL A 590 6.77 43.90 -3.49
CA VAL A 590 5.33 43.61 -3.57
C VAL A 590 4.86 42.64 -2.48
N ALA A 591 5.80 42.14 -1.67
CA ALA A 591 5.55 41.18 -0.61
C ALA A 591 4.64 41.73 0.49
N ASP A 592 3.78 40.85 1.03
CA ASP A 592 2.94 41.17 2.19
C ASP A 592 3.79 41.49 3.43
N ASP A 593 3.58 42.68 3.99
CA ASP A 593 4.23 43.20 5.19
C ASP A 593 3.25 43.34 6.36
N SER A 594 2.09 42.66 6.29
CA SER A 594 1.11 42.64 7.37
C SER A 594 1.73 42.11 8.67
N LEU A 595 1.35 42.71 9.82
CA LEU A 595 1.83 42.27 11.12
C LEU A 595 1.27 40.88 11.46
N MET A 596 2.15 39.96 11.86
CA MET A 596 1.78 38.63 12.33
C MET A 596 2.16 38.46 13.80
N PHE A 597 1.29 37.80 14.57
CA PHE A 597 1.54 37.54 15.99
C PHE A 597 2.63 36.45 16.14
N LEU A 598 3.77 36.83 16.73
CA LEU A 598 4.92 35.93 17.00
C LEU A 598 5.46 35.17 15.78
N LYS A 599 5.20 35.65 14.54
CA LYS A 599 5.68 35.03 13.30
C LYS A 599 6.25 36.10 12.36
N LEU A 600 7.17 35.70 11.50
CA LEU A 600 7.62 36.55 10.41
C LEU A 600 6.55 36.60 9.31
N ASN A 601 6.26 37.80 8.82
CA ASN A 601 5.49 37.97 7.60
C ASN A 601 6.32 37.59 6.37
N ALA A 602 5.68 37.52 5.21
CA ALA A 602 6.33 37.07 3.99
C ALA A 602 7.53 37.94 3.60
N LYS A 603 7.39 39.27 3.67
CA LYS A 603 8.47 40.21 3.36
C LYS A 603 9.67 40.08 4.29
N ARG A 604 9.45 40.05 5.61
CA ARG A 604 10.53 39.90 6.60
C ARG A 604 11.25 38.57 6.47
N ARG A 605 10.53 37.49 6.17
CA ARG A 605 11.13 36.17 5.93
C ARG A 605 11.93 36.15 4.63
N ALA A 606 11.43 36.78 3.56
CA ALA A 606 12.20 36.93 2.31
C ALA A 606 13.51 37.72 2.53
N ILE A 607 13.47 38.80 3.31
CA ILE A 607 14.66 39.57 3.70
C ILE A 607 15.65 38.71 4.49
N TYR A 608 15.16 37.89 5.41
CA TYR A 608 16.00 36.95 6.15
C TYR A 608 16.65 35.91 5.24
N ILE A 609 15.92 35.34 4.28
CA ILE A 609 16.50 34.41 3.30
C ILE A 609 17.55 35.14 2.44
N LEU A 610 17.30 36.39 2.05
CA LEU A 610 18.27 37.21 1.32
C LEU A 610 19.52 37.48 2.13
N SER A 611 19.42 37.67 3.46
CA SER A 611 20.63 37.78 4.28
C SER A 611 21.41 36.48 4.25
N LEU A 612 20.78 35.32 4.44
CA LEU A 612 21.48 34.02 4.30
C LEU A 612 22.15 33.87 2.93
N ALA A 613 21.50 34.35 1.87
CA ALA A 613 22.02 34.26 0.50
C ALA A 613 23.34 35.03 0.32
N VAL A 614 23.55 36.16 1.01
CA VAL A 614 24.79 36.94 0.89
C VAL A 614 26.04 36.12 1.27
N GLU A 615 25.94 35.18 2.21
CA GLU A 615 27.04 34.28 2.58
C GLU A 615 27.26 33.12 1.60
N ASN A 616 26.29 32.87 0.71
CA ASN A 616 26.23 31.69 -0.14
C ASN A 616 26.33 31.97 -1.65
N VAL A 617 26.26 33.24 -2.07
CA VAL A 617 26.51 33.68 -3.46
C VAL A 617 28.01 33.81 -3.75
N SER A 618 28.39 33.96 -5.03
CA SER A 618 29.79 34.26 -5.37
C SER A 618 30.17 35.70 -5.03
N GLU A 619 31.46 35.95 -4.75
CA GLU A 619 32.00 37.30 -4.55
C GLU A 619 31.69 38.19 -5.77
N GLN A 620 31.82 37.66 -6.98
CA GLN A 620 31.50 38.38 -8.21
C GLN A 620 30.02 38.80 -8.28
N PHE A 621 29.10 37.91 -7.86
CA PHE A 621 27.69 38.25 -7.79
C PHE A 621 27.44 39.34 -6.74
N PHE A 622 28.06 39.22 -5.57
CA PHE A 622 27.92 40.19 -4.49
C PHE A 622 28.44 41.57 -4.88
N ASP A 623 29.61 41.66 -5.52
CA ASP A 623 30.15 42.93 -6.03
C ASP A 623 29.21 43.57 -7.06
N ASN A 624 28.66 42.77 -7.98
CA ASN A 624 27.67 43.24 -8.95
C ASN A 624 26.39 43.73 -8.27
N PHE A 625 25.95 43.04 -7.22
CA PHE A 625 24.82 43.48 -6.39
C PHE A 625 25.13 44.83 -5.73
N LEU A 626 26.31 45.00 -5.12
CA LEU A 626 26.72 46.27 -4.51
C LEU A 626 26.72 47.43 -5.54
N LEU A 627 27.20 47.18 -6.76
CA LEU A 627 27.15 48.14 -7.87
C LEU A 627 25.71 48.44 -8.30
N TYR A 628 24.84 47.42 -8.36
CA TYR A 628 23.43 47.60 -8.70
C TYR A 628 22.69 48.44 -7.65
N MET A 629 22.94 48.19 -6.36
CA MET A 629 22.36 48.94 -5.25
C MET A 629 22.62 50.45 -5.37
N GLN A 630 23.73 50.88 -6.00
CA GLN A 630 24.07 52.30 -6.20
C GLN A 630 22.97 53.10 -6.86
N ASN A 631 22.08 52.43 -7.61
CA ASN A 631 21.02 53.05 -8.38
C ASN A 631 19.60 52.81 -7.79
N GLU A 632 19.45 52.11 -6.67
CA GLU A 632 18.16 51.66 -6.09
C GLU A 632 17.82 52.33 -4.75
N TYR A 633 17.86 53.67 -4.72
CA TYR A 633 17.67 54.46 -3.49
C TYR A 633 16.32 54.26 -2.77
N ASN A 634 15.29 53.80 -3.50
CA ASN A 634 13.98 53.46 -2.96
C ASN A 634 13.93 52.14 -2.19
N ARG A 635 14.99 51.32 -2.24
CA ARG A 635 15.07 50.01 -1.55
C ARG A 635 16.03 50.01 -0.36
N MET A 636 16.48 51.17 0.10
CA MET A 636 17.53 51.29 1.13
C MET A 636 17.21 50.56 2.44
N ASN A 637 15.97 50.59 2.91
CA ASN A 637 15.59 49.87 4.12
C ASN A 637 15.61 48.34 3.95
N THR A 638 15.26 47.85 2.76
CA THR A 638 15.38 46.42 2.44
C THR A 638 16.86 46.02 2.40
N ILE A 639 17.69 46.79 1.69
CA ILE A 639 19.14 46.59 1.60
C ILE A 639 19.78 46.61 3.00
N HIS A 640 19.43 47.59 3.84
CA HIS A 640 19.89 47.68 5.22
C HIS A 640 19.59 46.41 5.98
N SER A 641 18.34 45.92 5.87
CA SER A 641 17.87 44.77 6.62
C SER A 641 18.59 43.49 6.20
N ILE A 642 18.89 43.32 4.89
CA ILE A 642 19.68 42.19 4.36
C ILE A 642 21.09 42.20 4.96
N ILE A 643 21.76 43.36 4.92
CA ILE A 643 23.17 43.50 5.33
C ILE A 643 23.33 43.42 6.86
N TRP A 644 22.41 44.05 7.61
CA TRP A 644 22.44 44.10 9.07
C TRP A 644 22.47 42.72 9.71
N HIS A 645 21.79 41.73 9.11
CA HIS A 645 21.73 40.37 9.65
C HIS A 645 23.08 39.63 9.54
N ASN A 646 23.97 40.03 8.63
CA ASN A 646 25.26 39.36 8.39
C ASN A 646 26.50 40.15 8.84
N ARG A 647 26.34 41.39 9.33
CA ARG A 647 27.44 42.23 9.86
C ARG A 647 28.60 42.48 8.86
N ILE A 648 28.31 42.66 7.57
CA ILE A 648 29.30 43.02 6.55
C ILE A 648 29.39 44.55 6.48
N GLU A 649 30.11 45.18 7.40
CA GLU A 649 30.09 46.65 7.56
C GLU A 649 31.10 47.40 6.66
N ASN A 650 32.28 46.83 6.38
CA ASN A 650 33.37 47.58 5.74
C ASN A 650 33.20 47.70 4.21
N GLU A 651 32.89 46.61 3.52
CA GLU A 651 32.68 46.58 2.06
C GLU A 651 31.44 47.40 1.65
N VAL A 652 30.42 47.42 2.50
CA VAL A 652 29.18 48.17 2.27
C VAL A 652 29.42 49.68 2.38
N LYS A 653 30.22 50.15 3.34
CA LYS A 653 30.61 51.57 3.44
C LYS A 653 31.33 52.05 2.19
N GLU A 654 32.26 51.26 1.66
CA GLU A 654 32.98 51.62 0.43
C GLU A 654 32.06 51.70 -0.78
N ALA A 655 31.13 50.75 -0.93
CA ALA A 655 30.14 50.78 -2.01
C ALA A 655 29.13 51.94 -1.86
N PHE A 656 28.74 52.27 -0.64
CA PHE A 656 27.73 53.28 -0.32
C PHE A 656 28.27 54.71 -0.28
N HIS A 657 29.58 54.90 -0.08
CA HIS A 657 30.24 56.21 -0.10
C HIS A 657 29.86 57.04 -1.34
N TYR A 658 29.67 56.39 -2.49
CA TYR A 658 29.29 57.01 -3.75
C TYR A 658 27.78 57.25 -3.92
N MET A 659 26.94 56.62 -3.09
CA MET A 659 25.48 56.74 -3.13
C MET A 659 24.98 57.96 -2.37
N LEU A 660 25.57 58.26 -1.21
CA LEU A 660 25.15 59.37 -0.38
C LEU A 660 25.55 60.70 -1.02
N THR A 661 24.57 61.53 -1.32
CA THR A 661 24.77 62.86 -1.93
C THR A 661 23.91 63.88 -1.22
N SER A 662 24.23 65.16 -1.37
CA SER A 662 23.37 66.24 -0.86
C SER A 662 21.94 66.14 -1.43
N LYS A 663 21.73 65.53 -2.60
CA LYS A 663 20.40 65.38 -3.24
C LYS A 663 19.50 64.34 -2.56
N ASN A 664 20.04 63.34 -1.90
CA ASN A 664 19.26 62.23 -1.31
C ASN A 664 19.43 62.11 0.22
N ILE A 665 20.25 62.96 0.84
CA ILE A 665 20.55 62.94 2.28
C ILE A 665 19.32 62.95 3.19
N PHE A 666 18.31 63.79 2.92
CA PHE A 666 17.11 63.84 3.76
C PHE A 666 16.23 62.60 3.60
N ARG A 667 16.20 62.01 2.39
CA ARG A 667 15.50 60.74 2.17
C ARG A 667 16.19 59.60 2.92
N PHE A 668 17.51 59.53 2.81
CA PHE A 668 18.33 58.57 3.54
C PHE A 668 18.11 58.66 5.06
N LEU A 669 18.20 59.87 5.63
CA LEU A 669 18.02 60.08 7.07
C LEU A 669 16.62 59.67 7.53
N TRP A 670 15.58 59.98 6.76
CA TRP A 670 14.22 59.52 7.06
C TRP A 670 14.11 58.00 7.09
N ASP A 671 14.66 57.32 6.08
CA ASP A 671 14.63 55.86 5.99
C ASP A 671 15.36 55.21 7.19
N MET A 672 16.36 55.89 7.79
CA MET A 672 17.11 55.42 8.97
C MET A 672 16.43 55.72 10.33
N THR A 673 15.25 56.34 10.34
CA THR A 673 14.49 56.62 11.57
C THR A 673 13.69 55.40 12.07
N ASN A 674 13.61 55.23 13.40
CA ASN A 674 12.76 54.21 14.03
C ASN A 674 11.41 54.79 14.48
N GLU A 675 10.35 53.97 14.46
CA GLU A 675 9.02 54.26 15.05
C GLU A 675 8.81 53.48 16.37
N SER A 676 8.15 54.11 17.36
CA SER A 676 7.72 53.46 18.61
C SER A 676 6.18 53.42 18.73
N LEU A 677 5.63 52.26 19.09
CA LEU A 677 4.18 51.99 19.19
C LEU A 677 3.63 52.26 20.59
N SER A 678 3.21 53.50 20.88
CA SER A 678 2.15 53.78 21.87
C SER A 678 1.62 55.22 21.77
N GLY A 679 0.47 55.44 21.11
CA GLY A 679 -0.39 56.64 21.23
C GLY A 679 0.17 58.03 20.88
N ILE A 680 1.49 58.24 20.91
CA ILE A 680 2.27 59.41 20.55
C ILE A 680 3.45 58.86 19.73
N TYR A 681 3.62 59.38 18.52
CA TYR A 681 4.66 58.88 17.60
C TYR A 681 5.98 59.58 17.92
N GLY A 682 6.94 58.83 18.45
CA GLY A 682 8.32 59.27 18.66
C GLY A 682 9.22 58.84 17.50
N TYR A 683 9.95 59.80 16.92
CA TYR A 683 10.89 59.57 15.82
C TYR A 683 12.32 59.84 16.28
N ARG A 684 13.23 58.93 15.93
CA ARG A 684 14.64 59.05 16.28
C ARG A 684 15.54 58.40 15.24
N LEU A 685 16.67 59.05 14.95
CA LEU A 685 17.79 58.41 14.26
C LEU A 685 18.52 57.45 15.20
N ASN A 686 18.74 56.23 14.75
CA ASN A 686 19.56 55.26 15.46
C ASN A 686 20.93 55.17 14.78
N ARG A 687 22.00 55.30 15.57
CA ARG A 687 23.39 55.17 15.10
C ARG A 687 23.59 53.88 14.33
N ASN A 688 23.06 52.79 14.90
CA ASN A 688 23.16 51.46 14.33
C ASN A 688 22.54 51.36 12.93
N ASN A 689 21.52 52.17 12.61
CA ASN A 689 20.85 52.09 11.33
C ASN A 689 21.68 52.73 10.19
N PHE A 690 22.29 53.90 10.44
CA PHE A 690 23.03 54.60 9.38
C PHE A 690 24.52 54.22 9.31
N GLU A 691 25.11 53.77 10.42
CA GLU A 691 26.55 53.51 10.51
C GLU A 691 27.01 52.29 9.70
N VAL A 692 26.10 51.42 9.25
CA VAL A 692 26.41 50.35 8.28
C VAL A 692 26.71 50.91 6.88
N PHE A 693 26.16 52.08 6.56
CA PHE A 693 26.24 52.67 5.22
C PHE A 693 27.28 53.77 5.10
N CYS A 694 27.40 54.62 6.12
CA CYS A 694 28.26 55.79 6.07
C CYS A 694 28.66 56.23 7.49
N THR A 695 29.72 57.02 7.56
CA THR A 695 30.13 57.68 8.80
C THR A 695 29.24 58.88 9.10
N PHE A 696 29.14 59.24 10.37
CA PHE A 696 28.40 60.44 10.76
C PHE A 696 29.00 61.71 10.12
N ASP A 697 30.32 61.78 9.97
CA ASP A 697 31.02 62.89 9.31
C ASP A 697 30.59 63.08 7.84
N GLU A 698 30.33 61.99 7.12
CA GLU A 698 29.81 62.04 5.75
C GLU A 698 28.37 62.57 5.71
N ILE A 699 27.53 62.18 6.67
CA ILE A 699 26.19 62.75 6.84
C ILE A 699 26.30 64.26 7.08
N GLU A 700 27.17 64.70 7.98
CA GLU A 700 27.36 66.12 8.27
C GLU A 700 27.75 66.92 7.03
N LYS A 701 28.68 66.39 6.22
CA LYS A 701 29.10 66.99 4.96
C LYS A 701 27.91 67.21 4.01
N TYR A 702 27.10 66.18 3.76
CA TYR A 702 26.02 66.27 2.79
C TYR A 702 24.79 67.03 3.30
N VAL A 703 24.50 67.00 4.61
CA VAL A 703 23.46 67.83 5.22
C VAL A 703 23.86 69.31 5.15
N ALA A 704 25.13 69.65 5.36
CA ALA A 704 25.63 71.02 5.27
C ALA A 704 25.53 71.59 3.84
N ASP A 705 25.70 70.75 2.82
CA ASP A 705 25.71 71.14 1.41
C ASP A 705 24.30 71.39 0.81
N ARG A 706 23.21 71.08 1.53
CA ARG A 706 21.83 71.32 1.05
C ARG A 706 20.90 71.82 2.15
N ARG A 707 20.11 72.85 1.82
CA ARG A 707 19.03 73.33 2.69
C ARG A 707 17.73 72.57 2.46
N PRO A 708 16.94 72.27 3.52
CA PRO A 708 15.64 71.64 3.37
C PRO A 708 14.64 72.59 2.69
N VAL A 709 14.01 72.11 1.62
CA VAL A 709 13.11 72.87 0.75
C VAL A 709 11.64 72.53 1.04
N THR A 710 11.35 71.27 1.34
CA THR A 710 9.98 70.80 1.66
C THR A 710 9.71 70.83 3.16
N ALA A 711 8.42 70.82 3.54
CA ALA A 711 8.04 70.69 4.96
C ALA A 711 8.55 69.37 5.55
N ASP A 712 8.51 68.32 4.73
CA ASP A 712 9.00 66.98 5.01
C ASP A 712 10.50 66.96 5.29
N GLU A 713 11.31 67.60 4.45
CA GLU A 713 12.76 67.70 4.67
C GLU A 713 13.08 68.45 5.97
N LYS A 714 12.31 69.49 6.32
CA LYS A 714 12.52 70.22 7.58
C LYS A 714 12.28 69.35 8.81
N ILE A 715 11.31 68.44 8.75
CA ILE A 715 11.03 67.48 9.82
C ILE A 715 12.19 66.50 9.97
N VAL A 716 12.75 66.00 8.86
CA VAL A 716 13.94 65.15 8.91
C VAL A 716 15.12 65.89 9.53
N VAL A 717 15.33 67.16 9.17
CA VAL A 717 16.38 67.99 9.79
C VAL A 717 16.15 68.14 11.29
N GLU A 718 14.90 68.29 11.75
CA GLU A 718 14.60 68.35 13.19
C GLU A 718 14.99 67.05 13.92
N ILE A 719 14.68 65.89 13.33
CA ILE A 719 15.07 64.58 13.88
C ILE A 719 16.60 64.43 13.88
N TYR A 720 17.28 64.87 12.81
CA TYR A 720 18.73 64.88 12.70
C TYR A 720 19.40 65.79 13.74
N GLU A 721 18.90 67.01 13.92
CA GLU A 721 19.43 67.96 14.89
C GLU A 721 19.17 67.49 16.33
N ALA A 722 18.03 66.85 16.60
CA ALA A 722 17.77 66.21 17.89
C ALA A 722 18.79 65.10 18.18
N TYR A 723 19.11 64.27 17.18
CA TYR A 723 20.15 63.24 17.31
C TYR A 723 21.56 63.84 17.53
N LYS A 724 21.92 64.87 16.76
CA LYS A 724 23.23 65.54 16.81
C LYS A 724 23.48 66.23 18.16
N ASN A 725 22.47 66.93 18.67
CA ASN A 725 22.62 67.80 19.85
C ASN A 725 22.22 67.10 21.16
N GLY A 726 21.48 65.98 21.09
CA GLY A 726 21.01 65.25 22.26
C GLY A 726 22.08 64.39 22.94
N THR A 727 22.15 64.43 24.27
CA THR A 727 23.11 63.69 25.10
C THR A 727 22.53 62.42 25.72
N ASN A 728 21.21 62.27 25.71
CA ASN A 728 20.47 61.10 26.20
C ASN A 728 19.30 60.75 25.27
N ASP A 729 18.66 59.60 25.50
CA ASP A 729 17.64 59.06 24.60
C ASP A 729 16.40 59.97 24.45
N LEU A 730 15.99 60.65 25.53
CA LEU A 730 14.85 61.58 25.53
C LEU A 730 15.12 62.85 24.71
N GLU A 731 16.36 63.33 24.69
CA GLU A 731 16.77 64.49 23.91
C GLU A 731 16.94 64.19 22.41
N ARG A 732 17.02 62.91 22.04
CA ARG A 732 17.18 62.44 20.65
C ARG A 732 15.88 62.02 19.99
N GLU A 733 14.75 62.22 20.66
CA GLU A 733 13.41 61.85 20.19
C GLU A 733 12.57 63.09 19.83
N VAL A 734 11.94 63.05 18.67
CA VAL A 734 10.99 64.07 18.21
C VAL A 734 9.58 63.47 18.29
N TYR A 735 8.70 64.08 19.08
CA TYR A 735 7.32 63.60 19.26
C TYR A 735 6.31 64.34 18.38
N ARG A 736 5.31 63.61 17.85
CA ARG A 736 4.16 64.15 17.12
C ARG A 736 2.85 63.51 17.58
N GLY A 737 1.77 64.29 17.47
CA GLY A 737 0.41 63.85 17.83
C GLY A 737 -0.26 62.96 16.78
N GLU A 738 0.32 62.85 15.59
CA GLU A 738 -0.15 62.00 14.48
C GLU A 738 1.02 61.34 13.76
N GLU A 739 0.75 60.24 13.06
CA GLU A 739 1.74 59.51 12.26
C GLU A 739 2.18 60.38 11.08
N LEU A 740 3.49 60.62 10.96
CA LEU A 740 4.06 61.43 9.89
C LEU A 740 4.24 60.57 8.65
N LYS A 741 3.40 60.80 7.63
CA LYS A 741 3.58 60.22 6.29
C LYS A 741 4.36 61.17 5.40
N VAL A 742 5.68 61.15 5.57
CA VAL A 742 6.60 62.04 4.89
C VAL A 742 6.79 61.60 3.43
N LYS A 743 6.52 62.49 2.47
CA LYS A 743 6.71 62.31 1.03
C LYS A 743 8.00 63.00 0.57
N LEU A 744 9.12 62.39 0.93
CA LEU A 744 10.48 62.77 0.49
C LEU A 744 10.83 62.18 -0.86
#